data_AF-A0A9N9IA77-F1
#
_entry.id   AF-A0A9N9IA77-F1
#
_cell.length_a   1.000
_cell.length_b   1.000
_cell.length_c   1.000
_cell.angle_alpha   90.00
_cell.angle_beta   90.00
_cell.angle_gamma   90.00
#
_symmetry.space_group_name_H-M   'P 1'
#
loop_
_entity.id
_entity.type
_entity.pdbx_description
1 polymer ?
#
loop_
_entity_poly.entity_id
_entity_poly.type
_entity_poly.pdbx_seq_one_letter_code
_entity_poly.pdbx_strand_id
1 'polypeptide(L)'
;QDYSYSVLSRIMMCVEAGRPLILTDLEIIYGALYDLWNQNYIVYGSKDNPRYFTRVALGAYANPMLYVNNTFRCILVLDEAKLQKADPPLLNRFEKQKMSIEDMLTDEQRGIVGTLITWAKQMATLVGKNNIARQDFTLQDLFIGYDPEETLQSLVIDVTHKHEGKTYEEILSLCKESLIAIASADGIVRATKSAMDKEESLRWKLVYFPSAESNNQHHDHLADYFMALFYEVGVAYPDPLLVIVNTFSNINTDVKKCLDMILRVQVDKLSTFRTEAQLQNRVKHFWLESDDQMLVLQCDVTTANAGCIKLAKFIIEQYRNEFIRTRKAGVPAKHACIILHIHREQETNFLSFNFMCGWRKVTIETLAPQEKNLSTLLDGSLKSILNTTYKFEDILKQELLWCLLCMKYPSTENSIHHLRVLNSEILKHPNFIECLKERVLIWLEEKSSMDWQYEVASNKKLLYPYSSFSAALQARIRTMVRAPVARILFSLERLSVIKTFFDIDQPGNEESPLLLFWKILFKDPKVIEIDELPEPIPDRYVLPNQLYDLQFPFSYYFMRKIDDFKGIFLAELDKLKQDKENCDPSSGDLHMNVEAMAHDAFKSSVYSSLSYLREQMIEPHLEKYFNDFVTIVSAREGKNNRELLALLLRQLLGEEKMYDPVLLHAYWWINSSTILTDMQLAQMCPSIVKDFTSRGSRSTFEEFLVHEITTMMLNKICGKDVEGINSHQIDMWLREVNKVLTFSGKLQKTRKLPSFQLLRICNELVASKSIP
;
A
#
# COMPACT_ATOMS: atom_id res chain seq x y z
N GLN A 1 -48.13 20.26 -12.31
CA GLN A 1 -49.44 20.85 -11.98
C GLN A 1 -50.01 20.24 -10.70
N ASP A 2 -49.98 18.91 -10.54
CA ASP A 2 -50.52 18.23 -9.34
C ASP A 2 -49.82 18.61 -8.02
N TYR A 3 -48.49 18.80 -8.03
CA TYR A 3 -47.76 19.22 -6.82
C TYR A 3 -48.21 20.59 -6.31
N SER A 4 -48.23 21.61 -7.17
CA SER A 4 -48.69 22.96 -6.84
C SER A 4 -50.13 22.97 -6.33
N TYR A 5 -51.01 22.14 -6.93
CA TYR A 5 -52.38 21.97 -6.45
C TYR A 5 -52.45 21.41 -5.03
N SER A 6 -51.66 20.36 -4.73
CA SER A 6 -51.62 19.77 -3.38
C SER A 6 -51.12 20.75 -2.31
N VAL A 7 -50.09 21.55 -2.66
CA VAL A 7 -49.54 22.58 -1.78
C VAL A 7 -50.57 23.69 -1.54
N LEU A 8 -51.22 24.18 -2.59
CA LEU A 8 -52.30 25.16 -2.48
C LEU A 8 -53.46 24.65 -1.62
N SER A 9 -53.87 23.39 -1.78
CA SER A 9 -54.91 22.78 -0.95
C SER A 9 -54.51 22.74 0.52
N ARG A 10 -53.25 22.42 0.85
CA ARG A 10 -52.73 22.45 2.23
C ARG A 10 -52.75 23.86 2.80
N ILE A 11 -52.35 24.86 2.01
CA ILE A 11 -52.38 26.27 2.40
C ILE A 11 -53.80 26.73 2.70
N MET A 12 -54.74 26.45 1.78
CA MET A 12 -56.16 26.78 1.95
C MET A 12 -56.72 26.21 3.25
N MET A 13 -56.46 24.93 3.55
CA MET A 13 -56.89 24.32 4.81
C MET A 13 -56.31 25.02 6.05
N CYS A 14 -55.04 25.44 6.01
CA CYS A 14 -54.42 26.18 7.12
C CYS A 14 -55.08 27.56 7.32
N VAL A 15 -55.38 28.26 6.21
CA VAL A 15 -56.02 29.58 6.23
C VAL A 15 -57.43 29.51 6.82
N GLU A 16 -58.25 28.55 6.37
CA GLU A 16 -59.62 28.35 6.88
C GLU A 16 -59.64 27.95 8.35
N ALA A 17 -58.71 27.08 8.76
CA ALA A 17 -58.59 26.62 10.14
C ALA A 17 -57.93 27.65 11.07
N GLY A 18 -57.43 28.78 10.55
CA GLY A 18 -56.74 29.80 11.34
C GLY A 18 -55.41 29.35 11.93
N ARG A 19 -54.77 28.35 11.32
CA ARG A 19 -53.46 27.84 11.76
C ARG A 19 -52.34 28.73 11.22
N PRO A 20 -51.28 28.98 11.99
CA PRO A 20 -50.12 29.70 11.49
C PRO A 20 -49.48 28.91 10.34
N LEU A 21 -49.12 29.63 9.27
CA LEU A 21 -48.50 29.06 8.08
C LEU A 21 -47.08 29.61 7.93
N ILE A 22 -46.11 28.71 7.85
CA ILE A 22 -44.71 29.05 7.57
C ILE A 22 -44.41 28.60 6.14
N LEU A 23 -44.02 29.54 5.29
CA LEU A 23 -43.73 29.28 3.88
C LEU A 23 -42.25 29.50 3.59
N THR A 24 -41.70 28.59 2.79
CA THR A 24 -40.38 28.69 2.17
C THR A 24 -40.55 28.53 0.66
N ASP A 25 -39.71 29.22 -0.13
CA ASP A 25 -39.67 29.08 -1.60
C ASP A 25 -41.02 29.33 -2.32
N LEU A 26 -41.59 30.52 -2.12
CA LEU A 26 -42.93 30.91 -2.60
C LEU A 26 -43.06 31.07 -4.14
N GLU A 27 -41.97 31.04 -4.90
CA GLU A 27 -41.91 31.43 -6.32
C GLU A 27 -42.97 30.73 -7.20
N ILE A 28 -43.20 29.44 -6.97
CA ILE A 28 -44.08 28.60 -7.80
C ILE A 28 -45.57 28.88 -7.55
N ILE A 29 -45.93 29.29 -6.33
CA ILE A 29 -47.33 29.41 -5.87
C ILE A 29 -47.76 30.84 -5.59
N TYR A 30 -46.84 31.80 -5.66
CA TYR A 30 -47.09 33.20 -5.37
C TYR A 30 -48.24 33.79 -6.20
N GLY A 31 -48.23 33.56 -7.52
CA GLY A 31 -49.27 34.09 -8.42
C GLY A 31 -50.67 33.58 -8.10
N ALA A 32 -50.78 32.38 -7.53
CA ALA A 32 -52.07 31.78 -7.14
C ALA A 32 -52.68 32.42 -5.88
N LEU A 33 -51.85 32.98 -5.00
CA LEU A 33 -52.24 33.49 -3.67
C LEU A 33 -52.22 35.01 -3.60
N TYR A 34 -52.17 35.69 -4.75
CA TYR A 34 -51.96 37.13 -4.83
C TYR A 34 -53.02 37.95 -4.07
N ASP A 35 -54.31 37.60 -4.19
CA ASP A 35 -55.39 38.30 -3.48
C ASP A 35 -55.36 38.07 -1.97
N LEU A 36 -54.93 36.88 -1.52
CA LEU A 36 -54.71 36.57 -0.11
C LEU A 36 -53.61 37.47 0.47
N TRP A 37 -52.49 37.61 -0.22
CA TRP A 37 -51.36 38.43 0.24
C TRP A 37 -51.61 39.94 0.17
N ASN A 38 -52.47 40.39 -0.75
CA ASN A 38 -52.92 41.79 -0.78
C ASN A 38 -53.89 42.14 0.34
N GLN A 39 -54.36 41.16 1.12
CA GLN A 39 -55.48 41.33 2.05
C GLN A 39 -56.74 41.88 1.35
N ASN A 40 -56.93 41.51 0.07
CA ASN A 40 -58.10 41.87 -0.72
C ASN A 40 -59.28 40.98 -0.29
N TYR A 41 -59.88 41.32 0.85
CA TYR A 41 -60.95 40.54 1.46
C TYR A 41 -62.33 41.09 1.12
N ILE A 42 -63.22 40.18 0.73
CA ILE A 42 -64.66 40.41 0.62
C ILE A 42 -65.25 40.09 1.99
N VAL A 43 -65.86 41.09 2.62
CA VAL A 43 -66.47 40.96 3.94
C VAL A 43 -67.92 40.51 3.78
N TYR A 44 -68.30 39.44 4.49
CA TYR A 44 -69.66 38.91 4.54
C TYR A 44 -70.11 38.77 6.00
N GLY A 45 -71.33 39.20 6.34
CA GLY A 45 -71.87 39.13 7.71
C GLY A 45 -72.26 40.49 8.30
N SER A 46 -72.72 40.48 9.56
CA SER A 46 -73.07 41.72 10.29
C SER A 46 -71.81 42.44 10.77
N LYS A 47 -71.92 43.75 11.06
CA LYS A 47 -70.81 44.57 11.58
C LYS A 47 -70.18 43.99 12.84
N ASP A 48 -70.94 43.24 13.64
CA ASP A 48 -70.48 42.63 14.89
C ASP A 48 -69.77 41.28 14.70
N ASN A 49 -69.89 40.64 13.53
CA ASN A 49 -69.20 39.38 13.22
C ASN A 49 -68.84 39.27 11.72
N PRO A 50 -67.87 40.07 11.24
CA PRO A 50 -67.44 40.03 9.85
C PRO A 50 -66.69 38.74 9.52
N ARG A 51 -67.05 38.09 8.42
CA ARG A 51 -66.30 36.98 7.81
C ARG A 51 -65.55 37.48 6.59
N TYR A 52 -64.26 37.17 6.52
CA TYR A 52 -63.40 37.59 5.42
C TYR A 52 -63.24 36.45 4.42
N PHE A 53 -63.41 36.75 3.14
CA PHE A 53 -63.18 35.80 2.05
C PHE A 53 -62.21 36.39 1.03
N THR A 54 -61.31 35.58 0.48
CA THR A 54 -60.40 35.98 -0.59
C THR A 54 -60.51 35.04 -1.78
N ARG A 55 -59.99 35.42 -2.94
CA ARG A 55 -59.91 34.55 -4.11
C ARG A 55 -58.55 33.88 -4.17
N VAL A 56 -58.52 32.61 -4.53
CA VAL A 56 -57.28 31.87 -4.82
C VAL A 56 -57.34 31.38 -6.25
N ALA A 57 -56.32 31.66 -7.05
CA ALA A 57 -56.27 31.22 -8.44
C ALA A 57 -55.69 29.80 -8.54
N LEU A 58 -56.53 28.85 -8.94
CA LEU A 58 -56.21 27.44 -9.15
C LEU A 58 -56.23 27.14 -10.65
N GLY A 59 -55.09 27.38 -11.30
CA GLY A 59 -54.95 27.25 -12.75
C GLY A 59 -55.65 28.37 -13.52
N ALA A 60 -55.93 28.16 -14.81
CA ALA A 60 -56.46 29.21 -15.69
C ALA A 60 -57.96 29.49 -15.52
N TYR A 61 -58.71 28.62 -14.84
CA TYR A 61 -60.19 28.65 -14.87
C TYR A 61 -60.88 28.50 -13.50
N ALA A 62 -60.17 28.15 -12.42
CA ALA A 62 -60.78 28.00 -11.09
C ALA A 62 -60.30 29.12 -10.15
N ASN A 63 -61.23 29.93 -9.65
CA ASN A 63 -60.95 30.98 -8.66
C ASN A 63 -61.87 30.81 -7.43
N PRO A 64 -61.70 29.75 -6.61
CA PRO A 64 -62.53 29.55 -5.43
C PRO A 64 -62.43 30.70 -4.43
N MET A 65 -63.54 30.93 -3.72
CA MET A 65 -63.59 31.80 -2.55
C MET A 65 -63.09 31.03 -1.33
N LEU A 66 -62.01 31.51 -0.73
CA LEU A 66 -61.38 30.96 0.46
C LEU A 66 -61.79 31.78 1.68
N TYR A 67 -62.31 31.13 2.73
CA TYR A 67 -62.55 31.79 4.01
C TYR A 67 -61.24 32.05 4.74
N VAL A 68 -61.03 33.28 5.21
CA VAL A 68 -59.85 33.69 5.96
C VAL A 68 -60.24 33.85 7.43
N ASN A 69 -59.69 32.99 8.28
CA ASN A 69 -59.93 33.04 9.71
C ASN A 69 -59.17 34.23 10.34
N ASN A 70 -59.78 34.92 11.30
CA ASN A 70 -59.19 36.10 11.94
C ASN A 70 -57.89 35.82 12.70
N THR A 71 -57.69 34.59 13.17
CA THR A 71 -56.46 34.18 13.87
C THR A 71 -55.34 33.76 12.91
N PHE A 72 -55.62 33.66 11.61
CA PHE A 72 -54.64 33.24 10.63
C PHE A 72 -53.45 34.21 10.58
N ARG A 73 -52.24 33.66 10.56
CA ARG A 73 -50.98 34.40 10.39
C ARG A 73 -50.08 33.64 9.43
N CYS A 74 -49.33 34.38 8.62
CA CYS A 74 -48.38 33.81 7.67
C CYS A 74 -46.99 34.38 7.92
N ILE A 75 -45.99 33.51 7.98
CA ILE A 75 -44.58 33.86 8.06
C ILE A 75 -43.92 33.36 6.78
N LEU A 76 -43.32 34.27 6.02
CA LEU A 76 -42.53 33.94 4.84
C LEU A 76 -41.05 33.95 5.22
N VAL A 77 -40.41 32.79 5.15
CA VAL A 77 -38.97 32.65 5.38
C VAL A 77 -38.27 32.67 4.02
N LEU A 78 -37.37 33.64 3.83
CA LEU A 78 -36.61 33.82 2.61
C LEU A 78 -35.12 33.96 2.96
N ASP A 79 -34.29 33.24 2.22
CA ASP A 79 -32.84 33.38 2.29
C ASP A 79 -32.42 34.79 1.80
N GLU A 80 -31.52 35.46 2.53
CA GLU A 80 -31.01 36.78 2.19
C GLU A 80 -30.41 36.81 0.77
N ALA A 81 -29.77 35.73 0.32
CA ALA A 81 -29.22 35.61 -1.03
C ALA A 81 -30.30 35.64 -2.12
N LYS A 82 -31.54 35.23 -1.80
CA LYS A 82 -32.68 35.25 -2.73
C LYS A 82 -33.44 36.59 -2.70
N LEU A 83 -33.17 37.45 -1.72
CA LEU A 83 -33.88 38.72 -1.56
C LEU A 83 -33.81 39.62 -2.81
N GLN A 84 -32.65 39.67 -3.48
CA GLN A 84 -32.47 40.48 -4.69
C GLN A 84 -33.30 39.99 -5.89
N LYS A 85 -33.65 38.70 -5.91
CA LYS A 85 -34.41 38.07 -7.00
C LYS A 85 -35.91 38.02 -6.71
N ALA A 86 -36.31 38.27 -5.47
CA ALA A 86 -37.71 38.24 -5.08
C ALA A 86 -38.48 39.44 -5.66
N ASP A 87 -39.72 39.19 -6.09
CA ASP A 87 -40.58 40.21 -6.65
C ASP A 87 -40.81 41.36 -5.65
N PRO A 88 -40.48 42.63 -6.00
CA PRO A 88 -40.69 43.76 -5.11
C PRO A 88 -42.13 43.90 -4.57
N PRO A 89 -43.20 43.63 -5.36
CA PRO A 89 -44.55 43.63 -4.85
C PRO A 89 -44.81 42.58 -3.75
N LEU A 90 -44.18 41.39 -3.83
CA LEU A 90 -44.29 40.38 -2.77
C LEU A 90 -43.68 40.92 -1.48
N LEU A 91 -42.45 41.45 -1.59
CA LEU A 91 -41.72 41.99 -0.45
C LEU A 91 -42.46 43.14 0.23
N ASN A 92 -43.17 43.99 -0.52
CA ASN A 92 -43.91 45.13 0.03
C ASN A 92 -45.20 44.74 0.79
N ARG A 93 -45.62 43.47 0.74
CA ARG A 93 -46.84 42.96 1.42
C ARG A 93 -46.56 42.31 2.76
N PHE A 94 -45.30 42.00 3.04
CA PHE A 94 -44.87 41.37 4.28
C PHE A 94 -44.08 42.37 5.12
N GLU A 95 -44.26 42.29 6.43
CA GLU A 95 -43.33 42.91 7.38
C GLU A 95 -41.98 42.19 7.28
N LYS A 96 -40.90 42.96 7.07
CA LYS A 96 -39.56 42.41 6.85
C LYS A 96 -38.79 42.44 8.15
N GLN A 97 -38.41 41.28 8.64
CA GLN A 97 -37.51 41.12 9.77
C GLN A 97 -36.30 40.34 9.30
N LYS A 98 -35.10 40.86 9.58
CA LYS A 98 -33.85 40.11 9.39
C LYS A 98 -33.52 39.43 10.71
N MET A 99 -33.26 38.14 10.65
CA MET A 99 -32.95 37.33 11.81
C MET A 99 -31.88 36.32 11.45
N SER A 100 -30.79 36.32 12.19
CA SER A 100 -29.74 35.31 12.16
C SER A 100 -29.81 34.45 13.43
N ILE A 101 -29.13 33.30 13.44
CA ILE A 101 -29.03 32.46 14.66
C ILE A 101 -28.28 33.23 15.76
N GLU A 102 -27.30 34.06 15.39
CA GLU A 102 -26.55 34.91 16.31
C GLU A 102 -27.46 35.89 17.08
N ASP A 103 -28.53 36.38 16.43
CA ASP A 103 -29.51 37.29 17.05
C ASP A 103 -30.38 36.58 18.11
N MET A 104 -30.41 35.24 18.11
CA MET A 104 -31.15 34.44 19.12
C MET A 104 -30.37 34.21 20.41
N LEU A 105 -29.07 34.51 20.42
CA LEU A 105 -28.20 34.19 21.55
C LEU A 105 -28.37 35.18 22.71
N THR A 106 -28.43 34.65 23.92
CA THR A 106 -28.26 35.46 25.13
C THR A 106 -26.81 35.93 25.26
N ASP A 107 -26.55 36.96 26.08
CA ASP A 107 -25.19 37.46 26.29
C ASP A 107 -24.23 36.39 26.86
N GLU A 108 -24.74 35.52 27.72
CA GLU A 108 -23.98 34.37 28.24
C GLU A 108 -23.63 33.37 27.13
N GLN A 109 -24.60 32.99 26.30
CA GLN A 109 -24.39 32.09 25.16
C GLN A 109 -23.39 32.69 24.16
N ARG A 110 -23.45 34.01 23.93
CA ARG A 110 -22.50 34.72 23.05
C ARG A 110 -21.06 34.63 23.59
N GLY A 111 -20.88 34.69 24.91
CA GLY A 111 -19.59 34.46 25.56
C GLY A 111 -19.03 33.05 25.29
N ILE A 112 -19.87 32.02 25.41
CA ILE A 112 -19.50 30.63 25.12
C ILE A 112 -19.13 30.47 23.64
N VAL A 113 -19.95 31.00 22.72
CA VAL A 113 -19.68 30.96 21.27
C VAL A 113 -18.33 31.62 20.94
N GLY A 114 -18.04 32.80 21.48
CA GLY A 114 -16.75 33.48 21.27
C GLY A 114 -15.55 32.65 21.76
N THR A 115 -15.70 31.98 22.90
CA THR A 115 -14.69 31.07 23.44
C THR A 115 -14.49 29.85 22.52
N LEU A 116 -15.57 29.24 22.05
CA LEU A 116 -15.54 28.10 21.14
C LEU A 116 -14.94 28.45 19.77
N ILE A 117 -15.24 29.64 19.21
CA ILE A 117 -14.64 30.12 17.96
C ILE A 117 -13.11 30.18 18.11
N THR A 118 -12.64 30.74 19.22
CA THR A 118 -11.21 30.89 19.49
C THR A 118 -10.56 29.51 19.64
N TRP A 119 -11.19 28.64 20.42
CA TRP A 119 -10.73 27.27 20.64
C TRP A 119 -10.65 26.45 19.34
N ALA A 120 -11.71 26.47 18.53
CA ALA A 120 -11.76 25.76 17.26
C ALA A 120 -10.68 26.28 16.29
N LYS A 121 -10.49 27.60 16.21
CA LYS A 121 -9.43 28.21 15.39
C LYS A 121 -8.03 27.81 15.87
N GLN A 122 -7.79 27.78 17.18
CA GLN A 122 -6.52 27.31 17.73
C GLN A 122 -6.26 25.85 17.33
N MET A 123 -7.28 24.99 17.40
CA MET A 123 -7.20 23.57 17.03
C MET A 123 -6.88 23.36 15.54
N ALA A 124 -7.42 24.21 14.66
CA ALA A 124 -7.14 24.14 13.22
C ALA A 124 -5.84 24.85 12.80
N THR A 125 -5.25 25.69 13.66
CA THR A 125 -4.03 26.44 13.32
C THR A 125 -2.79 25.62 13.63
N LEU A 126 -2.05 25.19 12.61
CA LEU A 126 -0.81 24.43 12.78
C LEU A 126 0.38 25.35 13.08
N VAL A 127 1.18 25.00 14.09
CA VAL A 127 2.40 25.74 14.46
C VAL A 127 3.62 25.05 13.86
N GLY A 128 4.26 25.68 12.88
CA GLY A 128 5.50 25.16 12.29
C GLY A 128 6.69 25.24 13.25
N LYS A 129 7.82 24.58 12.91
CA LYS A 129 9.07 24.60 13.70
C LYS A 129 9.62 26.02 13.98
N ASN A 130 9.20 27.03 13.23
CA ASN A 130 9.59 28.43 13.39
C ASN A 130 8.49 29.29 14.08
N ASN A 131 7.49 28.67 14.71
CA ASN A 131 6.29 29.33 15.25
C ASN A 131 5.47 30.14 14.23
N ILE A 132 5.63 29.86 12.94
CA ILE A 132 4.82 30.46 11.87
C ILE A 132 3.58 29.60 11.66
N ALA A 133 2.41 30.23 11.71
CA ALA A 133 1.14 29.58 11.40
C ALA A 133 1.10 29.15 9.93
N ARG A 134 0.75 27.88 9.68
CA ARG A 134 0.50 27.37 8.32
C ARG A 134 -1.00 27.15 8.13
N GLN A 135 -1.57 27.70 7.05
CA GLN A 135 -2.97 27.51 6.68
C GLN A 135 -3.18 26.26 5.80
N ASP A 136 -2.59 25.13 6.19
CA ASP A 136 -2.67 23.87 5.41
C ASP A 136 -3.97 23.09 5.70
N PHE A 137 -4.78 23.55 6.66
CA PHE A 137 -5.91 22.82 7.24
C PHE A 137 -6.99 23.80 7.72
N THR A 138 -8.25 23.52 7.39
CA THR A 138 -9.39 24.39 7.71
C THR A 138 -10.29 23.77 8.79
N LEU A 139 -11.20 24.58 9.35
CA LEU A 139 -12.23 24.07 10.27
C LEU A 139 -13.15 23.03 9.63
N GLN A 140 -13.37 23.10 8.32
CA GLN A 140 -14.19 22.13 7.59
C GLN A 140 -13.47 20.80 7.37
N ASP A 141 -12.14 20.82 7.27
CA ASP A 141 -11.33 19.60 7.26
C ASP A 141 -11.31 18.92 8.64
N LEU A 142 -11.37 19.71 9.73
CA LEU A 142 -11.42 19.22 11.11
C LEU A 142 -12.79 18.69 11.49
N PHE A 143 -13.81 19.54 11.41
CA PHE A 143 -15.16 19.29 11.85
C PHE A 143 -16.06 19.10 10.62
N ILE A 144 -16.50 17.87 10.40
CA ILE A 144 -17.22 17.52 9.18
C ILE A 144 -18.63 18.12 9.20
N GLY A 145 -18.92 18.94 8.18
CA GLY A 145 -20.16 19.72 8.10
C GLY A 145 -20.16 20.97 8.99
N TYR A 146 -18.98 21.52 9.27
CA TYR A 146 -18.83 22.79 9.98
C TYR A 146 -19.23 23.98 9.11
N ASP A 147 -20.13 24.78 9.68
CA ASP A 147 -20.66 26.01 9.15
C ASP A 147 -20.28 27.16 10.09
N PRO A 148 -19.53 28.17 9.62
CA PRO A 148 -19.10 29.30 10.43
C PRO A 148 -20.24 30.15 11.02
N GLU A 149 -21.41 30.15 10.38
CA GLU A 149 -22.55 30.99 10.76
C GLU A 149 -23.58 30.24 11.61
N GLU A 150 -23.66 28.91 11.49
CA GLU A 150 -24.69 28.13 12.19
C GLU A 150 -24.17 27.15 13.24
N THR A 151 -22.97 26.56 13.07
CA THR A 151 -22.61 25.33 13.80
C THR A 151 -22.41 25.57 15.29
N LEU A 152 -21.66 26.62 15.66
CA LEU A 152 -21.33 26.89 17.05
C LEU A 152 -22.52 27.49 17.80
N GLN A 153 -23.23 28.42 17.15
CA GLN A 153 -24.41 29.07 17.70
C GLN A 153 -25.50 28.04 17.98
N SER A 154 -25.82 27.20 17.00
CA SER A 154 -26.84 26.15 17.17
C SER A 154 -26.46 25.11 18.22
N LEU A 155 -25.17 24.78 18.34
CA LEU A 155 -24.68 23.85 19.34
C LEU A 155 -24.87 24.40 20.76
N VAL A 156 -24.45 25.65 20.99
CA VAL A 156 -24.58 26.28 22.30
C VAL A 156 -26.05 26.39 22.69
N ILE A 157 -26.93 26.78 21.77
CA ILE A 157 -28.38 26.83 22.02
C ILE A 157 -28.91 25.44 22.42
N ASP A 158 -28.58 24.38 21.67
CA ASP A 158 -29.07 23.03 21.93
C ASP A 158 -28.54 22.46 23.26
N VAL A 159 -27.25 22.63 23.57
CA VAL A 159 -26.63 22.12 24.80
C VAL A 159 -27.16 22.88 26.03
N THR A 160 -27.27 24.20 25.96
CA THR A 160 -27.83 25.01 27.06
C THR A 160 -29.29 24.62 27.34
N HIS A 161 -30.10 24.39 26.30
CA HIS A 161 -31.49 23.98 26.47
C HIS A 161 -31.62 22.55 27.03
N LYS A 162 -30.76 21.60 26.62
CA LYS A 162 -30.80 20.21 27.13
C LYS A 162 -30.30 20.09 28.57
N HIS A 163 -29.46 21.03 29.02
CA HIS A 163 -28.81 21.00 30.31
C HIS A 163 -29.03 22.30 31.08
N GLU A 164 -30.29 22.73 31.15
CA GLU A 164 -30.69 23.89 31.93
C GLU A 164 -30.21 23.77 33.39
N GLY A 165 -29.57 24.82 33.91
CA GLY A 165 -29.04 24.88 35.27
C GLY A 165 -27.58 24.46 35.46
N LYS A 166 -26.89 24.01 34.40
CA LYS A 166 -25.43 23.76 34.43
C LYS A 166 -24.62 25.07 34.37
N THR A 167 -23.37 25.03 34.83
CA THR A 167 -22.47 26.20 34.81
C THR A 167 -21.91 26.48 33.42
N TYR A 168 -21.37 27.69 33.23
CA TYR A 168 -20.68 28.10 32.01
C TYR A 168 -19.59 27.10 31.58
N GLU A 169 -18.75 26.64 32.50
CA GLU A 169 -17.66 25.69 32.21
C GLU A 169 -18.17 24.30 31.82
N GLU A 170 -19.25 23.83 32.45
CA GLU A 170 -19.87 22.55 32.13
C GLU A 170 -20.49 22.56 30.73
N ILE A 171 -21.24 23.62 30.39
CA ILE A 171 -21.80 23.81 29.05
C ILE A 171 -20.68 23.90 28.01
N LEU A 172 -19.61 24.65 28.31
CA LEU A 172 -18.45 24.75 27.42
C LEU A 172 -17.80 23.38 27.17
N SER A 173 -17.61 22.55 28.21
CA SER A 173 -17.04 21.20 28.07
C SER A 173 -17.92 20.32 27.19
N LEU A 174 -19.24 20.32 27.40
CA LEU A 174 -20.20 19.54 26.61
C LEU A 174 -20.25 20.00 25.14
N CYS A 175 -20.14 21.29 24.89
CA CYS A 175 -20.02 21.83 23.53
C CYS A 175 -18.73 21.35 22.87
N LYS A 176 -17.58 21.40 23.56
CA LYS A 176 -16.32 20.89 23.03
C LYS A 176 -16.42 19.39 22.72
N GLU A 177 -16.95 18.58 23.64
CA GLU A 177 -17.21 17.15 23.41
C GLU A 177 -18.08 16.92 22.17
N SER A 178 -19.17 17.67 22.02
CA SER A 178 -20.07 17.56 20.86
C SER A 178 -19.40 17.97 19.54
N LEU A 179 -18.45 18.92 19.56
CA LEU A 179 -17.64 19.27 18.38
C LEU A 179 -16.63 18.17 18.04
N ILE A 180 -15.98 17.57 19.04
CA ILE A 180 -15.07 16.44 18.83
C ILE A 180 -15.82 15.25 18.22
N ALA A 181 -17.10 15.06 18.57
CA ALA A 181 -17.92 13.99 17.99
C ALA A 181 -18.11 14.11 16.47
N ILE A 182 -18.01 15.31 15.89
CA ILE A 182 -18.08 15.52 14.43
C ILE A 182 -16.71 15.67 13.77
N ALA A 183 -15.62 15.51 14.53
CA ALA A 183 -14.27 15.66 14.01
C ALA A 183 -13.84 14.46 13.13
N SER A 184 -12.96 14.73 12.16
CA SER A 184 -12.24 13.71 11.40
C SER A 184 -11.08 13.15 12.21
N ALA A 185 -10.77 11.86 12.04
CA ALA A 185 -9.73 11.22 12.83
C ALA A 185 -8.34 11.79 12.49
N ASP A 186 -8.09 12.09 11.22
CA ASP A 186 -6.87 12.77 10.79
C ASP A 186 -6.81 14.22 11.29
N GLY A 187 -7.96 14.92 11.39
CA GLY A 187 -8.04 16.25 11.98
C GLY A 187 -7.61 16.28 13.45
N ILE A 188 -8.05 15.30 14.25
CA ILE A 188 -7.62 15.15 15.66
C ILE A 188 -6.11 14.88 15.76
N VAL A 189 -5.55 14.03 14.89
CA VAL A 189 -4.10 13.80 14.86
C VAL A 189 -3.33 15.04 14.45
N ARG A 190 -3.84 15.84 13.51
CA ARG A 190 -3.22 17.13 13.15
C ARG A 190 -3.28 18.11 14.32
N ALA A 191 -4.37 18.12 15.08
CA ALA A 191 -4.58 19.03 16.20
C ALA A 191 -3.54 18.87 17.33
N THR A 192 -2.87 17.73 17.44
CA THR A 192 -1.78 17.53 18.43
C THR A 192 -0.55 18.40 18.16
N LYS A 193 -0.44 19.00 16.96
CA LYS A 193 0.60 19.98 16.60
C LYS A 193 0.01 21.36 16.28
N SER A 194 -1.19 21.63 16.79
CA SER A 194 -1.86 22.91 16.63
C SER A 194 -1.34 23.97 17.59
N ALA A 195 -1.91 25.17 17.54
CA ALA A 195 -1.62 26.27 18.46
C ALA A 195 -2.25 26.07 19.85
N MET A 196 -2.97 24.97 20.07
CA MET A 196 -3.52 24.61 21.37
C MET A 196 -2.44 24.20 22.36
N ASP A 197 -2.79 24.26 23.64
CA ASP A 197 -1.97 23.66 24.69
C ASP A 197 -1.81 22.14 24.48
N LYS A 198 -0.63 21.62 24.83
CA LYS A 198 -0.30 20.21 24.64
C LYS A 198 -1.15 19.28 25.51
N GLU A 199 -1.46 19.68 26.73
CA GLU A 199 -2.29 18.87 27.64
C GLU A 199 -3.74 18.85 27.14
N GLU A 200 -4.25 19.98 26.67
CA GLU A 200 -5.61 20.05 26.12
C GLU A 200 -5.74 19.25 24.82
N SER A 201 -4.78 19.35 23.90
CA SER A 201 -4.80 18.57 22.66
C SER A 201 -4.69 17.06 22.92
N LEU A 202 -3.90 16.64 23.91
CA LEU A 202 -3.82 15.24 24.33
C LEU A 202 -5.12 14.76 24.97
N ARG A 203 -5.78 15.57 25.80
CA ARG A 203 -7.09 15.25 26.38
C ARG A 203 -8.10 14.96 25.28
N TRP A 204 -8.23 15.81 24.27
CA TRP A 204 -9.20 15.60 23.19
C TRP A 204 -8.82 14.43 22.28
N LYS A 205 -7.52 14.15 22.08
CA LYS A 205 -7.07 12.93 21.43
C LYS A 205 -7.55 11.68 22.18
N LEU A 206 -7.43 11.65 23.51
CA LEU A 206 -7.89 10.52 24.33
C LEU A 206 -9.42 10.38 24.31
N VAL A 207 -10.15 11.49 24.35
CA VAL A 207 -11.63 11.48 24.24
C VAL A 207 -12.11 10.91 22.91
N TYR A 208 -11.41 11.20 21.80
CA TYR A 208 -11.76 10.70 20.47
C TYR A 208 -11.28 9.26 20.21
N PHE A 209 -10.08 8.91 20.68
CA PHE A 209 -9.47 7.58 20.53
C PHE A 209 -9.46 6.87 21.90
N PRO A 210 -10.54 6.17 22.29
CA PRO A 210 -10.62 5.48 23.57
C PRO A 210 -9.50 4.45 23.76
N SER A 211 -8.93 4.44 24.96
CA SER A 211 -8.29 3.24 25.54
C SER A 211 -9.34 2.47 26.34
N ALA A 212 -9.13 1.16 26.55
CA ALA A 212 -10.09 0.22 27.16
C ALA A 212 -10.60 0.60 28.58
N GLU A 213 -10.07 1.64 29.20
CA GLU A 213 -10.32 2.03 30.60
C GLU A 213 -11.09 3.35 30.77
N SER A 214 -11.57 3.99 29.69
CA SER A 214 -12.24 5.30 29.79
C SER A 214 -13.55 5.41 29.00
N ASN A 215 -14.55 6.05 29.61
CA ASN A 215 -15.91 6.23 29.10
C ASN A 215 -15.93 7.36 28.04
N ASN A 216 -15.38 7.09 26.87
CA ASN A 216 -15.06 8.07 25.82
C ASN A 216 -15.94 7.90 24.56
N GLN A 217 -15.69 8.71 23.52
CA GLN A 217 -16.46 8.67 22.28
C GLN A 217 -16.14 7.44 21.43
N HIS A 218 -17.15 6.95 20.71
CA HIS A 218 -17.06 5.74 19.90
C HIS A 218 -17.11 6.09 18.41
N HIS A 219 -15.96 6.04 17.74
CA HIS A 219 -15.78 6.43 16.33
C HIS A 219 -15.36 5.29 15.41
N ASP A 220 -15.16 4.08 15.93
CA ASP A 220 -14.56 2.98 15.18
C ASP A 220 -15.45 2.51 14.02
N HIS A 221 -16.73 2.28 14.31
CA HIS A 221 -17.71 1.84 13.32
C HIS A 221 -19.15 2.07 13.80
N LEU A 222 -20.11 1.89 12.89
CA LEU A 222 -21.50 2.24 13.13
C LEU A 222 -22.12 1.45 14.30
N ALA A 223 -21.78 0.16 14.39
CA ALA A 223 -22.31 -0.74 15.41
C ALA A 223 -21.85 -0.33 16.83
N ASP A 224 -20.56 -0.09 17.00
CA ASP A 224 -19.95 0.35 18.26
C ASP A 224 -20.55 1.66 18.76
N TYR A 225 -20.72 2.65 17.87
CA TYR A 225 -21.37 3.91 18.23
C TYR A 225 -22.79 3.71 18.77
N PHE A 226 -23.64 2.94 18.07
CA PHE A 226 -25.02 2.74 18.52
C PHE A 226 -25.11 1.91 19.80
N MET A 227 -24.24 0.92 19.98
CA MET A 227 -24.16 0.16 21.24
C MET A 227 -23.85 1.08 22.42
N ALA A 228 -22.85 1.95 22.28
CA ALA A 228 -22.50 2.94 23.30
C ALA A 228 -23.63 3.94 23.54
N LEU A 229 -24.26 4.44 22.47
CA LEU A 229 -25.36 5.40 22.56
C LEU A 229 -26.57 4.82 23.31
N PHE A 230 -26.97 3.58 23.04
CA PHE A 230 -28.08 2.95 23.74
C PHE A 230 -27.75 2.62 25.20
N TYR A 231 -26.48 2.33 25.51
CA TYR A 231 -26.02 2.16 26.87
C TYR A 231 -26.07 3.49 27.66
N GLU A 232 -25.62 4.59 27.04
CA GLU A 232 -25.66 5.95 27.63
C GLU A 232 -27.10 6.39 27.94
N VAL A 233 -28.03 6.21 27.00
CA VAL A 233 -29.41 6.70 27.12
C VAL A 233 -30.27 5.82 28.05
N GLY A 234 -29.85 4.57 28.29
CA GLY A 234 -30.54 3.63 29.19
C GLY A 234 -31.77 2.97 28.56
N VAL A 235 -32.07 1.75 29.01
CA VAL A 235 -33.13 0.88 28.45
C VAL A 235 -34.56 1.34 28.85
N ALA A 236 -34.68 2.19 29.87
CA ALA A 236 -35.95 2.64 30.42
C ALA A 236 -36.52 3.84 29.64
N TYR A 237 -37.18 3.55 28.51
CA TYR A 237 -37.97 4.48 27.69
C TYR A 237 -37.20 5.69 27.10
N PRO A 238 -36.32 5.49 26.11
CA PRO A 238 -35.79 6.61 25.34
C PRO A 238 -36.94 7.31 24.58
N ASP A 239 -36.89 8.64 24.55
CA ASP A 239 -37.52 9.37 23.46
C ASP A 239 -36.92 8.90 22.12
N PRO A 240 -37.71 8.89 21.02
CA PRO A 240 -37.21 8.56 19.69
C PRO A 240 -35.91 9.32 19.33
N LEU A 241 -34.78 8.61 19.32
CA LEU A 241 -33.47 9.21 19.01
C LEU A 241 -33.36 9.57 17.53
N LEU A 242 -32.69 10.70 17.28
CA LEU A 242 -32.40 11.23 15.96
C LEU A 242 -30.88 11.41 15.83
N VAL A 243 -30.27 10.76 14.84
CA VAL A 243 -28.81 10.79 14.65
C VAL A 243 -28.44 11.12 13.20
N ILE A 244 -27.52 12.04 12.99
CA ILE A 244 -26.88 12.29 11.70
C ILE A 244 -25.44 11.75 11.77
N VAL A 245 -25.13 10.79 10.90
CA VAL A 245 -23.80 10.19 10.79
C VAL A 245 -23.13 10.70 9.52
N ASN A 246 -22.01 11.40 9.66
CA ASN A 246 -21.13 11.73 8.55
C ASN A 246 -20.15 10.58 8.32
N THR A 247 -19.97 10.14 7.08
CA THR A 247 -19.05 9.05 6.75
C THR A 247 -18.34 9.25 5.43
N PHE A 248 -17.16 8.64 5.30
CA PHE A 248 -16.40 8.57 4.05
C PHE A 248 -16.57 7.20 3.36
N SER A 249 -17.40 6.32 3.93
CA SER A 249 -17.72 5.01 3.36
C SER A 249 -18.53 5.15 2.07
N ASN A 250 -18.45 4.15 1.21
CA ASN A 250 -19.27 4.09 -0.01
C ASN A 250 -20.76 3.95 0.35
N ILE A 251 -21.66 4.61 -0.38
CA ILE A 251 -23.13 4.49 -0.25
C ILE A 251 -23.67 3.06 -0.47
N ASN A 252 -22.88 2.17 -1.07
CA ASN A 252 -23.23 0.77 -1.25
C ASN A 252 -22.80 -0.13 -0.09
N THR A 253 -22.26 0.44 0.99
CA THR A 253 -21.94 -0.33 2.20
C THR A 253 -23.21 -0.96 2.77
N ASP A 254 -23.13 -2.21 3.17
CA ASP A 254 -24.28 -2.99 3.68
C ASP A 254 -24.58 -2.60 5.14
N VAL A 255 -25.22 -1.44 5.30
CA VAL A 255 -25.59 -0.89 6.62
C VAL A 255 -26.52 -1.83 7.39
N LYS A 256 -27.33 -2.61 6.68
CA LYS A 256 -28.21 -3.60 7.31
C LYS A 256 -27.37 -4.64 8.05
N LYS A 257 -26.34 -5.20 7.41
CA LYS A 257 -25.40 -6.13 8.08
C LYS A 257 -24.65 -5.49 9.24
N CYS A 258 -24.28 -4.21 9.13
CA CYS A 258 -23.61 -3.51 10.22
C CYS A 258 -24.46 -3.40 11.49
N LEU A 259 -25.79 -3.32 11.36
CA LEU A 259 -26.71 -3.12 12.49
C LEU A 259 -27.55 -4.36 12.85
N ASP A 260 -27.46 -5.45 12.08
CA ASP A 260 -28.30 -6.65 12.21
C ASP A 260 -28.21 -7.31 13.59
N MET A 261 -27.04 -7.22 14.24
CA MET A 261 -26.82 -7.77 15.59
C MET A 261 -27.36 -6.88 16.72
N ILE A 262 -27.72 -5.62 16.42
CA ILE A 262 -28.16 -4.64 17.41
C ILE A 262 -29.69 -4.52 17.40
N LEU A 263 -30.26 -4.27 16.22
CA LEU A 263 -31.68 -3.94 16.09
C LEU A 263 -32.20 -4.12 14.66
N ARG A 264 -33.52 -4.26 14.52
CA ARG A 264 -34.18 -4.39 13.21
C ARG A 264 -34.21 -3.03 12.51
N VAL A 265 -33.60 -2.96 11.32
CA VAL A 265 -33.43 -1.71 10.57
C VAL A 265 -34.17 -1.71 9.23
N GLN A 266 -34.84 -0.60 8.95
CA GLN A 266 -35.26 -0.23 7.61
C GLN A 266 -34.18 0.67 6.98
N VAL A 267 -33.48 0.18 5.96
CA VAL A 267 -32.44 0.96 5.26
C VAL A 267 -32.94 1.36 3.88
N ASP A 268 -33.07 2.65 3.64
CA ASP A 268 -33.46 3.21 2.35
C ASP A 268 -32.39 4.20 1.84
N LYS A 269 -32.25 4.33 0.52
CA LYS A 269 -31.37 5.34 -0.11
C LYS A 269 -32.21 6.47 -0.66
N LEU A 270 -31.85 7.72 -0.40
CA LEU A 270 -32.64 8.87 -0.85
C LEU A 270 -32.81 8.89 -2.38
N SER A 271 -31.79 8.45 -3.12
CA SER A 271 -31.81 8.37 -4.59
C SER A 271 -32.84 7.38 -5.17
N THR A 272 -33.41 6.49 -4.35
CA THR A 272 -34.46 5.56 -4.80
C THR A 272 -35.83 6.22 -4.96
N PHE A 273 -36.05 7.35 -4.28
CA PHE A 273 -37.31 8.08 -4.32
C PHE A 273 -37.29 9.11 -5.44
N ARG A 274 -38.28 9.05 -6.33
CA ARG A 274 -38.44 10.04 -7.42
C ARG A 274 -39.39 11.17 -7.05
N THR A 275 -40.22 10.98 -6.03
CA THR A 275 -41.24 11.94 -5.61
C THR A 275 -41.31 12.04 -4.09
N GLU A 276 -41.71 13.21 -3.58
CA GLU A 276 -41.92 13.44 -2.14
C GLU A 276 -42.95 12.46 -1.54
N ALA A 277 -44.03 12.17 -2.28
CA ALA A 277 -45.08 11.25 -1.82
C ALA A 277 -44.55 9.83 -1.56
N GLN A 278 -43.62 9.34 -2.39
CA GLN A 278 -43.00 8.03 -2.17
C GLN A 278 -42.18 8.01 -0.89
N LEU A 279 -41.39 9.06 -0.64
CA LEU A 279 -40.61 9.21 0.58
C LEU A 279 -41.52 9.32 1.82
N GLN A 280 -42.55 10.17 1.76
CA GLN A 280 -43.52 10.33 2.84
C GLN A 280 -44.22 9.01 3.19
N ASN A 281 -44.72 8.29 2.19
CA ASN A 281 -45.38 6.99 2.43
C ASN A 281 -44.43 5.98 3.06
N ARG A 282 -43.17 5.95 2.62
CA ARG A 282 -42.16 5.03 3.16
C ARG A 282 -41.76 5.35 4.60
N VAL A 283 -41.58 6.63 4.92
CA VAL A 283 -41.29 7.10 6.28
C VAL A 283 -42.50 6.90 7.19
N LYS A 284 -43.71 7.21 6.71
CA LYS A 284 -44.97 6.99 7.44
C LYS A 284 -45.17 5.52 7.78
N HIS A 285 -44.96 4.62 6.82
CA HIS A 285 -45.01 3.17 7.03
C HIS A 285 -44.04 2.74 8.13
N PHE A 286 -42.79 3.24 8.13
CA PHE A 286 -41.84 2.94 9.20
C PHE A 286 -42.37 3.33 10.58
N TRP A 287 -42.85 4.57 10.76
CA TRP A 287 -43.25 5.06 12.08
C TRP A 287 -44.54 4.40 12.59
N LEU A 288 -45.54 4.24 11.72
CA LEU A 288 -46.90 3.87 12.13
C LEU A 288 -47.23 2.38 11.93
N GLU A 289 -46.59 1.70 10.98
CA GLU A 289 -46.99 0.35 10.53
C GLU A 289 -45.90 -0.71 10.70
N SER A 290 -44.61 -0.36 10.55
CA SER A 290 -43.50 -1.32 10.62
C SER A 290 -43.16 -1.76 12.05
N ASP A 291 -42.62 -2.98 12.19
CA ASP A 291 -42.01 -3.51 13.42
C ASP A 291 -40.51 -3.17 13.53
N ASP A 292 -39.93 -2.52 12.51
CA ASP A 292 -38.54 -2.08 12.55
C ASP A 292 -38.33 -1.01 13.63
N GLN A 293 -37.18 -1.09 14.30
CA GLN A 293 -36.84 -0.22 15.43
C GLN A 293 -36.09 1.03 14.99
N MET A 294 -35.46 1.01 13.80
CA MET A 294 -34.70 2.15 13.32
C MET A 294 -34.81 2.34 11.81
N LEU A 295 -35.07 3.59 11.42
CA LEU A 295 -35.02 4.04 10.04
C LEU A 295 -33.63 4.57 9.74
N VAL A 296 -32.99 4.07 8.68
CA VAL A 296 -31.72 4.59 8.18
C VAL A 296 -31.93 5.11 6.76
N LEU A 297 -31.73 6.41 6.57
CA LEU A 297 -31.76 7.04 5.26
C LEU A 297 -30.32 7.37 4.83
N GLN A 298 -29.84 6.69 3.79
CA GLN A 298 -28.53 6.95 3.19
C GLN A 298 -28.63 8.02 2.10
N CYS A 299 -27.79 9.05 2.22
CA CYS A 299 -27.73 10.19 1.32
C CYS A 299 -26.28 10.41 0.89
N ASP A 300 -26.04 10.43 -0.42
CA ASP A 300 -24.75 10.85 -0.98
C ASP A 300 -24.81 12.35 -1.25
N VAL A 301 -23.96 13.10 -0.58
CA VAL A 301 -23.95 14.57 -0.61
C VAL A 301 -23.59 15.10 -2.00
N THR A 302 -22.95 14.29 -2.83
CA THR A 302 -22.51 14.68 -4.18
C THR A 302 -23.60 14.52 -5.22
N THR A 303 -24.45 13.51 -5.06
CA THR A 303 -25.51 13.18 -6.03
C THR A 303 -26.88 13.67 -5.60
N ALA A 304 -27.14 13.76 -4.29
CA ALA A 304 -28.42 14.23 -3.76
C ALA A 304 -28.45 15.76 -3.64
N ASN A 305 -29.53 16.37 -4.13
CA ASN A 305 -29.77 17.80 -3.94
C ASN A 305 -29.92 18.12 -2.43
N ALA A 306 -29.18 19.11 -1.94
CA ALA A 306 -29.25 19.61 -0.57
C ALA A 306 -30.68 19.88 -0.08
N GLY A 307 -31.54 20.44 -0.95
CA GLY A 307 -32.96 20.67 -0.64
C GLY A 307 -33.73 19.38 -0.38
N CYS A 308 -33.42 18.29 -1.10
CA CYS A 308 -34.05 16.99 -0.89
C CYS A 308 -33.62 16.36 0.44
N ILE A 309 -32.36 16.51 0.85
CA ILE A 309 -31.89 16.00 2.15
C ILE A 309 -32.55 16.77 3.30
N LYS A 310 -32.64 18.11 3.19
CA LYS A 310 -33.38 18.95 4.15
C LYS A 310 -34.86 18.58 4.22
N LEU A 311 -35.50 18.34 3.08
CA LEU A 311 -36.90 17.88 3.00
C LEU A 311 -37.07 16.50 3.68
N ALA A 312 -36.15 15.56 3.44
CA ALA A 312 -36.19 14.25 4.06
C ALA A 312 -36.06 14.34 5.59
N LYS A 313 -35.14 15.17 6.09
CA LYS A 313 -35.01 15.48 7.53
C LYS A 313 -36.34 15.99 8.10
N PHE A 314 -36.96 16.98 7.44
CA PHE A 314 -38.24 17.54 7.86
C PHE A 314 -39.37 16.49 7.90
N ILE A 315 -39.47 15.63 6.88
CA ILE A 315 -40.46 14.56 6.82
C ILE A 315 -40.29 13.57 7.98
N ILE A 316 -39.04 13.18 8.29
CA ILE A 316 -38.72 12.30 9.41
C ILE A 316 -39.15 12.94 10.74
N GLU A 317 -38.84 14.21 10.95
CA GLU A 317 -39.24 14.96 12.16
C GLU A 317 -40.76 15.06 12.30
N GLN A 318 -41.47 15.34 11.20
CA GLN A 318 -42.92 15.44 11.18
C GLN A 318 -43.57 14.13 11.67
N TYR A 319 -43.19 13.00 11.08
CA TYR A 319 -43.77 11.70 11.44
C TYR A 319 -43.28 11.19 12.80
N ARG A 320 -42.06 11.54 13.23
CA ARG A 320 -41.61 11.30 14.60
C ARG A 320 -42.51 12.01 15.61
N ASN A 321 -42.81 13.29 15.40
CA ASN A 321 -43.66 14.06 16.30
C ASN A 321 -45.09 13.52 16.32
N GLU A 322 -45.61 13.06 15.17
CA GLU A 322 -46.88 12.34 15.10
C GLU A 322 -46.85 11.02 15.88
N PHE A 323 -45.78 10.23 15.73
CA PHE A 323 -45.58 9.00 16.48
C PHE A 323 -45.53 9.27 17.99
N ILE A 324 -44.75 10.24 18.46
CA ILE A 324 -44.67 10.58 19.90
C ILE A 324 -46.05 10.95 20.46
N ARG A 325 -46.87 11.69 19.72
CA ARG A 325 -48.23 12.07 20.14
C ARG A 325 -49.22 10.89 20.16
N THR A 326 -49.04 9.92 19.29
CA THR A 326 -49.96 8.77 19.12
C THR A 326 -49.49 7.50 19.81
N ARG A 327 -48.24 7.47 20.30
CA ARG A 327 -47.60 6.32 20.95
C ARG A 327 -48.37 5.91 22.21
N LYS A 328 -48.75 4.63 22.26
CA LYS A 328 -49.34 4.01 23.45
C LYS A 328 -48.24 3.54 24.41
N ALA A 329 -48.54 3.54 25.71
CA ALA A 329 -47.65 3.00 26.73
C ALA A 329 -47.29 1.52 26.42
N GLY A 330 -46.00 1.17 26.50
CA GLY A 330 -45.50 -0.18 26.22
C GLY A 330 -45.00 -0.44 24.79
N VAL A 331 -45.21 0.48 23.83
CA VAL A 331 -44.62 0.37 22.48
C VAL A 331 -43.13 0.76 22.55
N PRO A 332 -42.19 -0.04 22.00
CA PRO A 332 -40.76 0.27 22.02
C PRO A 332 -40.47 1.59 21.30
N ALA A 333 -39.38 2.26 21.71
CA ALA A 333 -38.92 3.46 21.03
C ALA A 333 -38.48 3.12 19.60
N LYS A 334 -38.83 3.98 18.65
CA LYS A 334 -38.32 3.94 17.28
C LYS A 334 -37.30 5.04 17.09
N HIS A 335 -36.24 4.77 16.34
CA HIS A 335 -35.12 5.68 16.12
C HIS A 335 -35.01 6.04 14.64
N ALA A 336 -34.39 7.17 14.32
CA ALA A 336 -34.07 7.50 12.93
C ALA A 336 -32.64 8.01 12.80
N CYS A 337 -31.98 7.59 11.72
CA CYS A 337 -30.65 8.01 11.37
C CYS A 337 -30.57 8.44 9.91
N ILE A 338 -29.88 9.55 9.66
CA ILE A 338 -29.47 9.97 8.33
C ILE A 338 -27.98 9.75 8.21
N ILE A 339 -27.55 8.94 7.23
CA ILE A 339 -26.14 8.73 6.93
C ILE A 339 -25.78 9.58 5.72
N LEU A 340 -24.84 10.50 5.91
CA LEU A 340 -24.31 11.39 4.88
C LEU A 340 -22.98 10.83 4.38
N HIS A 341 -22.95 10.36 3.13
CA HIS A 341 -21.74 9.91 2.46
C HIS A 341 -21.04 11.12 1.83
N ILE A 342 -19.82 11.39 2.31
CA ILE A 342 -19.02 12.57 1.97
C ILE A 342 -17.74 12.12 1.27
N HIS A 343 -17.32 12.86 0.25
CA HIS A 343 -16.05 12.65 -0.43
C HIS A 343 -15.02 13.70 0.02
N ARG A 344 -13.85 13.24 0.52
CA ARG A 344 -12.81 14.08 1.14
C ARG A 344 -12.24 15.20 0.24
N GLU A 345 -12.35 15.07 -1.08
CA GLU A 345 -11.81 16.04 -2.05
C GLU A 345 -12.70 17.26 -2.28
N GLN A 346 -13.97 17.21 -1.86
CA GLN A 346 -14.93 18.25 -2.19
C GLN A 346 -15.16 19.21 -1.03
N GLU A 347 -15.19 20.50 -1.34
CA GLU A 347 -15.68 21.51 -0.39
C GLU A 347 -17.16 21.24 -0.11
N THR A 348 -17.47 20.79 1.11
CA THR A 348 -18.84 20.50 1.56
C THR A 348 -19.62 21.78 1.89
N ASN A 349 -19.39 22.87 1.15
CA ASN A 349 -19.97 24.20 1.41
C ASN A 349 -21.50 24.25 1.30
N PHE A 350 -22.15 23.18 0.82
CA PHE A 350 -23.58 23.20 0.47
C PHE A 350 -24.51 22.45 1.43
N LEU A 351 -23.99 21.67 2.38
CA LEU A 351 -24.83 20.86 3.28
C LEU A 351 -24.37 20.90 4.74
N SER A 352 -24.67 21.99 5.43
CA SER A 352 -24.60 22.07 6.88
C SER A 352 -25.95 21.71 7.51
N PHE A 353 -25.91 20.82 8.50
CA PHE A 353 -27.01 20.65 9.45
C PHE A 353 -26.62 21.30 10.76
N ASN A 354 -27.42 22.23 11.25
CA ASN A 354 -27.30 22.75 12.60
C ASN A 354 -27.61 21.68 13.67
N PHE A 355 -27.22 21.94 14.92
CA PHE A 355 -27.44 21.03 16.06
C PHE A 355 -28.86 21.11 16.65
N MET A 356 -29.70 22.01 16.13
CA MET A 356 -31.06 22.19 16.63
C MET A 356 -31.97 21.00 16.25
N CYS A 357 -33.17 20.98 16.85
CA CYS A 357 -34.21 19.99 16.61
C CYS A 357 -33.86 18.57 17.11
N GLY A 358 -32.93 18.45 18.06
CA GLY A 358 -32.68 17.21 18.80
C GLY A 358 -31.87 16.15 18.04
N TRP A 359 -31.27 16.48 16.90
CA TRP A 359 -30.38 15.57 16.17
C TRP A 359 -29.00 15.54 16.81
N ARG A 360 -28.56 14.37 17.27
CA ARG A 360 -27.15 14.14 17.60
C ARG A 360 -26.36 13.98 16.30
N LYS A 361 -25.21 14.65 16.20
CA LYS A 361 -24.31 14.56 15.03
C LYS A 361 -23.05 13.81 15.43
N VAL A 362 -22.59 12.91 14.57
CA VAL A 362 -21.33 12.18 14.76
C VAL A 362 -20.64 11.93 13.42
N THR A 363 -19.32 11.91 13.41
CA THR A 363 -18.53 11.48 12.27
C THR A 363 -17.98 10.08 12.53
N ILE A 364 -18.34 9.13 11.66
CA ILE A 364 -17.87 7.75 11.67
C ILE A 364 -17.29 7.48 10.28
N GLU A 365 -15.96 7.49 10.18
CA GLU A 365 -15.29 7.41 8.87
C GLU A 365 -15.64 6.12 8.11
N THR A 366 -15.67 4.98 8.82
CA THR A 366 -16.00 3.67 8.24
C THR A 366 -17.22 3.05 8.92
N LEU A 367 -18.27 2.77 8.17
CA LEU A 367 -19.51 2.20 8.74
C LEU A 367 -19.33 0.74 9.18
N ALA A 368 -18.54 -0.03 8.43
CA ALA A 368 -18.24 -1.42 8.72
C ALA A 368 -17.05 -1.55 9.69
N PRO A 369 -16.99 -2.63 10.50
CA PRO A 369 -15.81 -2.93 11.31
C PRO A 369 -14.56 -2.99 10.44
N GLN A 370 -13.50 -2.31 10.87
CA GLN A 370 -12.20 -2.39 10.20
C GLN A 370 -11.43 -3.63 10.68
N GLU A 371 -10.61 -4.21 9.80
CA GLU A 371 -9.75 -5.34 10.19
C GLU A 371 -8.74 -4.97 11.28
N LYS A 372 -8.32 -3.71 11.33
CA LYS A 372 -7.35 -3.18 12.30
C LYS A 372 -7.86 -1.88 12.90
N ASN A 373 -7.96 -1.84 14.21
CA ASN A 373 -8.45 -0.69 14.95
C ASN A 373 -7.49 0.50 14.83
N LEU A 374 -8.05 1.69 14.62
CA LEU A 374 -7.27 2.89 14.42
C LEU A 374 -6.44 3.27 15.66
N SER A 375 -6.99 3.11 16.87
CA SER A 375 -6.27 3.35 18.14
C SER A 375 -4.94 2.59 18.19
N THR A 376 -4.96 1.30 17.86
CA THR A 376 -3.76 0.44 17.84
C THR A 376 -2.71 0.82 16.78
N LEU A 377 -3.09 1.56 15.74
CA LEU A 377 -2.16 2.07 14.72
C LEU A 377 -1.58 3.44 15.12
N LEU A 378 -2.27 4.17 15.99
CA LEU A 378 -1.83 5.44 16.55
C LEU A 378 -0.96 5.25 17.80
N ASP A 379 -1.18 4.15 18.53
CA ASP A 379 -0.47 3.83 19.76
C ASP A 379 0.72 2.89 19.50
N GLY A 380 1.92 3.37 19.85
CA GLY A 380 3.14 2.60 19.80
C GLY A 380 4.07 2.92 18.62
N SER A 381 5.28 2.38 18.68
CA SER A 381 6.26 2.50 17.61
C SER A 381 5.88 1.62 16.42
N LEU A 382 6.37 1.98 15.23
CA LEU A 382 6.17 1.17 14.01
C LEU A 382 6.61 -0.29 14.21
N LYS A 383 7.66 -0.52 14.99
CA LYS A 383 8.13 -1.86 15.39
C LYS A 383 7.11 -2.65 16.21
N SER A 384 6.44 -2.00 17.16
CA SER A 384 5.38 -2.63 17.94
C SER A 384 4.24 -3.07 17.01
N ILE A 385 3.79 -2.15 16.16
CA ILE A 385 2.70 -2.38 15.19
C ILE A 385 3.03 -3.55 14.25
N LEU A 386 4.26 -3.63 13.75
CA LEU A 386 4.71 -4.70 12.86
C LEU A 386 4.85 -6.08 13.53
N ASN A 387 4.84 -6.13 14.86
CA ASN A 387 4.91 -7.36 15.63
C ASN A 387 3.54 -7.82 16.14
N THR A 388 2.62 -6.90 16.41
CA THR A 388 1.32 -7.20 17.03
C THR A 388 0.16 -7.01 16.05
N THR A 389 -0.18 -5.76 15.73
CA THR A 389 -1.41 -5.37 15.03
C THR A 389 -1.37 -5.65 13.52
N TYR A 390 -0.25 -5.33 12.87
CA TYR A 390 -0.07 -5.55 11.44
C TYR A 390 1.24 -6.28 11.18
N LYS A 391 1.21 -7.59 11.42
CA LYS A 391 2.36 -8.49 11.30
C LYS A 391 3.11 -8.32 9.98
N PHE A 392 4.44 -8.23 10.07
CA PHE A 392 5.33 -8.15 8.91
C PHE A 392 5.07 -9.27 7.89
N GLU A 393 4.78 -10.47 8.37
CA GLU A 393 4.51 -11.67 7.60
C GLU A 393 3.27 -11.48 6.69
N ASP A 394 2.22 -10.84 7.20
CA ASP A 394 1.00 -10.53 6.45
C ASP A 394 1.25 -9.45 5.39
N ILE A 395 2.05 -8.43 5.73
CA ILE A 395 2.44 -7.38 4.78
C ILE A 395 3.29 -7.96 3.66
N LEU A 396 4.28 -8.78 4.01
CA LEU A 396 5.15 -9.45 3.04
C LEU A 396 4.31 -10.30 2.10
N LYS A 397 3.36 -11.09 2.61
CA LYS A 397 2.47 -11.90 1.76
C LYS A 397 1.66 -11.06 0.76
N GLN A 398 1.23 -9.85 1.14
CA GLN A 398 0.49 -8.95 0.24
C GLN A 398 1.39 -8.25 -0.79
N GLU A 399 2.60 -7.84 -0.40
CA GLU A 399 3.46 -6.97 -1.20
C GLU A 399 4.63 -7.71 -1.88
N LEU A 400 4.86 -8.99 -1.60
CA LEU A 400 6.00 -9.76 -2.13
C LEU A 400 6.05 -9.74 -3.66
N LEU A 401 4.90 -10.01 -4.31
CA LEU A 401 4.82 -9.97 -5.77
C LEU A 401 5.20 -8.60 -6.31
N TRP A 402 4.71 -7.52 -5.68
CA TRP A 402 5.06 -6.15 -6.09
C TRP A 402 6.57 -5.90 -5.95
N CYS A 403 7.20 -6.37 -4.87
CA CYS A 403 8.63 -6.26 -4.65
C CYS A 403 9.44 -7.01 -5.71
N LEU A 404 8.98 -8.22 -6.09
CA LEU A 404 9.62 -9.02 -7.14
C LEU A 404 9.49 -8.36 -8.52
N LEU A 405 8.35 -7.72 -8.80
CA LEU A 405 8.10 -7.00 -10.05
C LEU A 405 8.91 -5.69 -10.18
N CYS A 406 9.54 -5.20 -9.10
CA CYS A 406 10.51 -4.11 -9.21
C CYS A 406 11.77 -4.49 -9.99
N MET A 407 12.04 -5.79 -10.11
CA MET A 407 13.18 -6.33 -10.84
C MET A 407 12.80 -6.65 -12.29
N LYS A 408 13.60 -6.13 -13.23
CA LYS A 408 13.44 -6.38 -14.66
C LYS A 408 14.10 -7.71 -15.03
N TYR A 409 13.29 -8.76 -15.07
CA TYR A 409 13.70 -10.07 -15.55
C TYR A 409 13.73 -10.13 -17.09
N PRO A 410 14.62 -10.95 -17.70
CA PRO A 410 14.56 -11.26 -19.13
C PRO A 410 13.20 -11.84 -19.52
N SER A 411 12.70 -11.49 -20.71
CA SER A 411 11.41 -12.00 -21.24
C SER A 411 11.52 -13.46 -21.72
N THR A 412 11.86 -14.37 -20.81
CA THR A 412 11.99 -15.81 -21.07
C THR A 412 11.03 -16.61 -20.19
N GLU A 413 10.61 -17.79 -20.65
CA GLU A 413 9.74 -18.69 -19.87
C GLU A 413 10.38 -19.10 -18.54
N ASN A 414 11.71 -19.33 -18.56
CA ASN A 414 12.49 -19.65 -17.36
C ASN A 414 12.44 -18.53 -16.31
N SER A 415 12.47 -17.26 -16.73
CA SER A 415 12.35 -16.12 -15.82
C SER A 415 10.98 -16.01 -15.17
N ILE A 416 9.90 -16.32 -15.91
CA ILE A 416 8.53 -16.35 -15.37
C ILE A 416 8.39 -17.49 -14.36
N HIS A 417 8.91 -18.68 -14.70
CA HIS A 417 8.92 -19.82 -13.78
C HIS A 417 9.70 -19.48 -12.50
N HIS A 418 10.87 -18.88 -12.63
CA HIS A 418 11.69 -18.45 -11.51
C HIS A 418 10.97 -17.46 -10.59
N LEU A 419 10.32 -16.44 -11.14
CA LEU A 419 9.53 -15.48 -10.35
C LEU A 419 8.39 -16.16 -9.59
N ARG A 420 7.69 -17.12 -10.21
CA ARG A 420 6.66 -17.92 -9.53
C ARG A 420 7.22 -18.73 -8.38
N VAL A 421 8.37 -19.39 -8.60
CA VAL A 421 9.06 -20.16 -7.56
C VAL A 421 9.41 -19.25 -6.39
N LEU A 422 10.07 -18.11 -6.63
CA LEU A 422 10.41 -17.14 -5.58
C LEU A 422 9.18 -16.67 -4.79
N ASN A 423 8.11 -16.29 -5.47
CA ASN A 423 6.89 -15.81 -4.82
C ASN A 423 6.23 -16.88 -3.92
N SER A 424 6.44 -18.17 -4.23
CA SER A 424 5.89 -19.29 -3.46
C SER A 424 6.82 -19.80 -2.36
N GLU A 425 8.13 -19.87 -2.61
CA GLU A 425 9.12 -20.45 -1.70
C GLU A 425 9.51 -19.48 -0.58
N ILE A 426 9.64 -18.18 -0.85
CA ILE A 426 10.00 -17.18 0.16
C ILE A 426 9.07 -17.26 1.39
N LEU A 427 7.77 -17.49 1.16
CA LEU A 427 6.77 -17.56 2.22
C LEU A 427 6.82 -18.87 3.04
N LYS A 428 7.54 -19.90 2.58
CA LYS A 428 7.70 -21.20 3.27
C LYS A 428 8.88 -21.22 4.24
N HIS A 429 9.78 -20.25 4.15
CA HIS A 429 11.02 -20.20 4.93
C HIS A 429 10.94 -19.17 6.06
N PRO A 430 10.57 -19.54 7.30
CA PRO A 430 10.39 -18.59 8.40
C PRO A 430 11.69 -17.89 8.80
N ASN A 431 12.83 -18.60 8.75
CA ASN A 431 14.15 -18.03 9.01
C ASN A 431 14.49 -16.88 8.04
N PHE A 432 14.10 -17.02 6.77
CA PHE A 432 14.29 -15.97 5.77
C PHE A 432 13.43 -14.75 6.08
N ILE A 433 12.16 -14.96 6.42
CA ILE A 433 11.21 -13.89 6.76
C ILE A 433 11.68 -13.14 8.00
N GLU A 434 12.20 -13.85 9.01
CA GLU A 434 12.78 -13.24 10.21
C GLU A 434 14.00 -12.37 9.86
N CYS A 435 14.92 -12.86 9.03
CA CYS A 435 16.07 -12.07 8.56
C CYS A 435 15.62 -10.80 7.82
N LEU A 436 14.64 -10.91 6.92
CA LEU A 436 14.05 -9.74 6.25
C LEU A 436 13.43 -8.77 7.25
N LYS A 437 12.67 -9.28 8.22
CA LYS A 437 12.00 -8.48 9.25
C LYS A 437 13.00 -7.71 10.10
N GLU A 438 14.03 -8.36 10.63
CA GLU A 438 15.09 -7.69 11.41
C GLU A 438 15.72 -6.54 10.62
N ARG A 439 16.10 -6.81 9.36
CA ARG A 439 16.78 -5.82 8.52
C ARG A 439 15.89 -4.66 8.11
N VAL A 440 14.61 -4.93 7.83
CA VAL A 440 13.62 -3.89 7.54
C VAL A 440 13.34 -3.05 8.80
N LEU A 441 13.28 -3.65 9.99
CA LEU A 441 13.09 -2.90 11.23
C LEU A 441 14.26 -1.95 11.50
N ILE A 442 15.51 -2.39 11.31
CA ILE A 442 16.70 -1.52 11.42
C ILE A 442 16.59 -0.35 10.43
N TRP A 443 16.28 -0.64 9.16
CA TRP A 443 16.09 0.38 8.13
C TRP A 443 15.01 1.40 8.51
N LEU A 444 13.89 0.94 9.05
CA LEU A 444 12.80 1.80 9.47
C LEU A 444 13.21 2.66 10.68
N GLU A 445 13.90 2.10 11.68
CA GLU A 445 14.41 2.86 12.83
C GLU A 445 15.38 3.99 12.40
N GLU A 446 16.21 3.76 11.38
CA GLU A 446 17.16 4.76 10.87
C GLU A 446 16.53 5.82 9.94
N LYS A 447 15.59 5.43 9.07
CA LYS A 447 15.08 6.28 7.98
C LYS A 447 13.68 6.82 8.20
N SER A 448 12.88 6.26 9.11
CA SER A 448 11.51 6.71 9.33
C SER A 448 11.45 7.95 10.24
N SER A 449 10.55 8.87 9.90
CA SER A 449 10.20 9.96 10.81
C SER A 449 9.47 9.39 12.04
N MET A 450 9.81 9.89 13.23
CA MET A 450 9.09 9.55 14.46
C MET A 450 7.58 9.86 14.39
N ASP A 451 7.16 10.77 13.50
CA ASP A 451 5.78 11.26 13.36
C ASP A 451 5.11 10.84 12.03
N TRP A 452 5.35 9.64 11.53
CA TRP A 452 4.83 9.20 10.23
C TRP A 452 3.29 9.23 10.16
N GLN A 453 2.58 9.02 11.27
CA GLN A 453 1.11 9.13 11.32
C GLN A 453 0.65 10.57 11.03
N TYR A 454 1.37 11.56 11.58
CA TYR A 454 1.10 12.97 11.31
C TYR A 454 1.39 13.31 9.85
N GLU A 455 2.45 12.75 9.26
CA GLU A 455 2.74 12.95 7.83
C GLU A 455 1.60 12.44 6.93
N VAL A 456 1.01 11.27 7.26
CA VAL A 456 -0.15 10.75 6.53
C VAL A 456 -1.36 11.65 6.73
N ALA A 457 -1.62 12.07 7.97
CA ALA A 457 -2.72 12.96 8.28
C ALA A 457 -2.60 14.27 7.50
N SER A 458 -1.44 14.92 7.48
CA SER A 458 -1.25 16.22 6.81
C SER A 458 -1.13 16.14 5.29
N ASN A 459 -0.89 14.97 4.70
CA ASN A 459 -0.66 14.84 3.26
C ASN A 459 -1.92 14.34 2.52
N LYS A 460 -2.62 15.25 1.86
CA LYS A 460 -3.83 14.96 1.07
C LYS A 460 -3.61 13.84 0.03
N LYS A 461 -2.42 13.73 -0.59
CA LYS A 461 -2.12 12.67 -1.57
C LYS A 461 -2.03 11.27 -0.95
N LEU A 462 -1.65 11.18 0.33
CA LEU A 462 -1.60 9.91 1.06
C LEU A 462 -2.95 9.54 1.67
N LEU A 463 -3.78 10.53 2.00
CA LEU A 463 -5.03 10.34 2.71
C LEU A 463 -6.25 10.13 1.79
N TYR A 464 -6.44 11.02 0.82
CA TYR A 464 -7.68 11.08 0.02
C TYR A 464 -7.94 9.88 -0.90
N PRO A 465 -6.93 9.12 -1.38
CA PRO A 465 -7.18 7.89 -2.12
C PRO A 465 -7.89 6.79 -1.31
N TYR A 466 -7.93 6.91 0.02
CA TYR A 466 -8.50 5.90 0.91
C TYR A 466 -9.79 6.40 1.57
N SER A 467 -10.71 5.48 1.84
CA SER A 467 -12.00 5.76 2.47
C SER A 467 -11.91 6.08 3.96
N SER A 468 -10.77 5.85 4.62
CA SER A 468 -10.57 6.17 6.02
C SER A 468 -9.11 6.44 6.35
N PHE A 469 -8.88 7.10 7.47
CA PHE A 469 -7.53 7.38 7.96
C PHE A 469 -6.80 6.09 8.34
N SER A 470 -7.48 5.11 8.95
CA SER A 470 -6.91 3.78 9.22
C SER A 470 -6.44 3.08 7.94
N ALA A 471 -7.24 3.10 6.87
CA ALA A 471 -6.85 2.52 5.59
C ALA A 471 -5.62 3.22 4.99
N ALA A 472 -5.54 4.55 5.11
CA ALA A 472 -4.37 5.32 4.69
C ALA A 472 -3.11 4.97 5.51
N LEU A 473 -3.23 4.83 6.83
CA LEU A 473 -2.12 4.41 7.69
C LEU A 473 -1.63 2.99 7.33
N GLN A 474 -2.54 2.05 7.13
CA GLN A 474 -2.20 0.69 6.72
C GLN A 474 -1.48 0.67 5.37
N ALA A 475 -1.94 1.47 4.40
CA ALA A 475 -1.28 1.58 3.11
C ALA A 475 0.11 2.24 3.20
N ARG A 476 0.26 3.22 4.10
CA ARG A 476 1.57 3.82 4.39
C ARG A 476 2.52 2.80 4.98
N ILE A 477 2.09 2.01 5.97
CA ILE A 477 2.89 0.94 6.57
C ILE A 477 3.34 -0.06 5.49
N ARG A 478 2.41 -0.52 4.63
CA ARG A 478 2.77 -1.39 3.49
C ARG A 478 3.82 -0.77 2.59
N THR A 479 3.68 0.52 2.27
CA THR A 479 4.65 1.24 1.43
C THR A 479 6.02 1.39 2.10
N MET A 480 6.05 1.64 3.41
CA MET A 480 7.28 1.73 4.20
C MET A 480 8.01 0.40 4.31
N VAL A 481 7.28 -0.72 4.37
CA VAL A 481 7.85 -2.07 4.43
C VAL A 481 8.29 -2.59 3.06
N ARG A 482 7.46 -2.43 2.03
CA ARG A 482 7.75 -3.00 0.70
C ARG A 482 8.98 -2.36 0.05
N ALA A 483 9.26 -1.08 0.31
CA ALA A 483 10.39 -0.39 -0.28
C ALA A 483 11.76 -1.00 0.11
N PRO A 484 12.10 -1.15 1.40
CA PRO A 484 13.33 -1.84 1.80
C PRO A 484 13.30 -3.34 1.44
N VAL A 485 12.15 -4.02 1.51
CA VAL A 485 12.05 -5.42 1.06
C VAL A 485 12.45 -5.56 -0.41
N ALA A 486 11.92 -4.71 -1.30
CA ALA A 486 12.29 -4.74 -2.72
C ALA A 486 13.79 -4.49 -2.96
N ARG A 487 14.40 -3.56 -2.20
CA ARG A 487 15.85 -3.30 -2.26
C ARG A 487 16.68 -4.50 -1.81
N ILE A 488 16.29 -5.12 -0.68
CA ILE A 488 16.98 -6.30 -0.15
C ILE A 488 16.86 -7.46 -1.13
N LEU A 489 15.64 -7.76 -1.62
CA LEU A 489 15.41 -8.83 -2.59
C LEU A 489 16.20 -8.60 -3.88
N PHE A 490 16.24 -7.37 -4.40
CA PHE A 490 17.08 -7.03 -5.55
C PHE A 490 18.56 -7.27 -5.28
N SER A 491 19.09 -6.81 -4.14
CA SER A 491 20.50 -7.02 -3.80
C SER A 491 20.85 -8.50 -3.65
N LEU A 492 19.95 -9.32 -3.08
CA LEU A 492 20.14 -10.77 -2.98
C LEU A 492 20.07 -11.47 -4.34
N GLU A 493 19.10 -11.08 -5.17
CA GLU A 493 18.89 -11.67 -6.50
C GLU A 493 20.04 -11.32 -7.45
N ARG A 494 20.53 -10.08 -7.40
CA ARG A 494 21.71 -9.62 -8.14
C ARG A 494 22.96 -10.44 -7.80
N LEU A 495 23.02 -11.00 -6.59
CA LEU A 495 24.10 -11.89 -6.13
C LEU A 495 23.77 -13.38 -6.33
N SER A 496 22.57 -13.71 -6.82
CA SER A 496 22.07 -15.09 -7.00
C SER A 496 22.08 -15.91 -5.71
N VAL A 497 21.70 -15.28 -4.59
CA VAL A 497 21.82 -15.85 -3.23
C VAL A 497 20.51 -16.42 -2.68
N ILE A 498 19.36 -16.01 -3.23
CA ILE A 498 18.03 -16.38 -2.68
C ILE A 498 17.80 -17.90 -2.75
N LYS A 499 18.04 -18.52 -3.91
CA LYS A 499 17.89 -19.98 -4.06
C LYS A 499 18.83 -20.76 -3.16
N THR A 500 20.07 -20.30 -3.02
CA THR A 500 21.05 -20.91 -2.13
C THR A 500 20.54 -20.98 -0.70
N PHE A 501 19.80 -19.96 -0.25
CA PHE A 501 19.17 -19.99 1.07
C PHE A 501 18.13 -21.10 1.17
N PHE A 502 17.25 -21.28 0.18
CA PHE A 502 16.22 -22.32 0.20
C PHE A 502 16.81 -23.73 0.27
N ASP A 503 17.94 -23.96 -0.40
CA ASP A 503 18.63 -25.25 -0.37
C ASP A 503 19.27 -25.54 1.01
N ILE A 504 19.68 -24.50 1.74
CA ILE A 504 20.32 -24.61 3.05
C ILE A 504 19.28 -24.69 4.17
N ASP A 505 18.22 -23.89 4.09
CA ASP A 505 17.15 -23.76 5.10
C ASP A 505 16.12 -24.90 4.97
N GLN A 506 16.59 -26.13 5.18
CA GLN A 506 15.75 -27.33 5.21
C GLN A 506 15.38 -27.73 6.65
N PRO A 507 14.19 -28.34 6.85
CA PRO A 507 13.76 -28.77 8.17
C PRO A 507 14.75 -29.79 8.77
N GLY A 508 15.31 -29.46 9.95
CA GLY A 508 16.34 -30.25 10.63
C GLY A 508 17.77 -29.71 10.54
N ASN A 509 18.01 -28.64 9.76
CA ASN A 509 19.34 -28.00 9.56
C ASN A 509 19.48 -26.62 10.24
N GLU A 510 18.71 -26.36 11.31
CA GLU A 510 18.62 -25.04 11.97
C GLU A 510 19.98 -24.51 12.49
N GLU A 511 20.91 -25.41 12.84
CA GLU A 511 22.28 -25.08 13.29
C GLU A 511 23.36 -25.33 12.21
N SER A 512 22.99 -25.46 10.94
CA SER A 512 24.00 -25.72 9.91
C SER A 512 25.03 -24.58 9.81
N PRO A 513 26.33 -24.89 9.74
CA PRO A 513 27.39 -23.87 9.59
C PRO A 513 27.16 -22.91 8.42
N LEU A 514 26.61 -23.43 7.30
CA LEU A 514 26.30 -22.64 6.11
C LEU A 514 25.15 -21.65 6.33
N LEU A 515 24.13 -22.01 7.11
CA LEU A 515 23.02 -21.11 7.42
C LEU A 515 23.50 -19.96 8.31
N LEU A 516 24.32 -20.25 9.31
CA LEU A 516 24.92 -19.23 10.17
C LEU A 516 25.82 -18.29 9.35
N PHE A 517 26.68 -18.85 8.49
CA PHE A 517 27.53 -18.08 7.59
C PHE A 517 26.72 -17.17 6.65
N TRP A 518 25.64 -17.69 6.07
CA TRP A 518 24.71 -16.88 5.26
C TRP A 518 24.12 -15.73 6.06
N LYS A 519 23.65 -15.98 7.29
CA LYS A 519 23.07 -14.96 8.18
C LYS A 519 24.08 -13.87 8.55
N ILE A 520 25.36 -14.23 8.78
CA ILE A 520 26.45 -13.27 9.05
C ILE A 520 26.64 -12.32 7.85
N LEU A 521 26.81 -12.87 6.64
CA LEU A 521 26.99 -12.06 5.43
C LEU A 521 25.75 -11.25 5.08
N PHE A 522 24.55 -11.81 5.30
CA PHE A 522 23.31 -11.09 5.11
C PHE A 522 23.18 -9.90 6.05
N LYS A 523 23.76 -9.92 7.26
CA LYS A 523 23.72 -8.79 8.20
C LYS A 523 24.76 -7.71 7.89
N ASP A 524 25.82 -8.02 7.12
CA ASP A 524 26.85 -7.06 6.78
C ASP A 524 26.33 -6.02 5.73
N PRO A 525 26.28 -4.72 6.06
CA PRO A 525 25.84 -3.68 5.12
C PRO A 525 26.81 -3.49 3.94
N LYS A 526 28.09 -3.90 4.06
CA LYS A 526 29.06 -3.83 2.95
C LYS A 526 28.82 -4.90 1.89
N VAL A 527 28.21 -6.03 2.27
CA VAL A 527 27.90 -7.13 1.35
C VAL A 527 26.54 -6.88 0.69
N ILE A 528 25.53 -6.56 1.50
CA ILE A 528 24.19 -6.22 1.04
C ILE A 528 24.02 -4.71 1.14
N GLU A 529 24.38 -4.01 0.08
CA GLU A 529 24.19 -2.56 0.00
C GLU A 529 22.76 -2.24 -0.46
N ILE A 530 22.03 -1.46 0.35
CA ILE A 530 20.63 -1.07 0.08
C ILE A 530 20.38 0.45 0.17
N ASP A 531 21.32 1.20 0.76
CA ASP A 531 21.20 2.65 0.94
C ASP A 531 21.29 3.44 -0.36
N GLU A 532 22.22 3.08 -1.24
CA GLU A 532 22.49 3.80 -2.50
C GLU A 532 21.49 3.46 -3.62
N LEU A 533 20.58 2.50 -3.39
CA LEU A 533 19.63 2.07 -4.40
C LEU A 533 18.51 3.09 -4.61
N PRO A 534 18.09 3.34 -5.87
CA PRO A 534 16.98 4.25 -6.15
C PRO A 534 15.66 3.68 -5.62
N GLU A 535 14.66 4.56 -5.43
CA GLU A 535 13.33 4.13 -4.98
C GLU A 535 12.74 3.04 -5.89
N PRO A 536 12.14 1.97 -5.32
CA PRO A 536 11.63 0.84 -6.08
C PRO A 536 10.35 1.21 -6.81
N ILE A 537 10.34 0.89 -8.11
CA ILE A 537 9.20 1.01 -9.03
C ILE A 537 9.25 -0.26 -9.90
N PRO A 538 8.11 -0.81 -10.36
CA PRO A 538 8.11 -1.93 -11.31
C PRO A 538 9.10 -1.74 -12.47
N ASP A 539 9.84 -2.80 -12.79
CA ASP A 539 10.87 -2.87 -13.85
C ASP A 539 12.06 -1.89 -13.75
N ARG A 540 12.22 -1.18 -12.63
CA ARG A 540 13.33 -0.20 -12.46
C ARG A 540 14.68 -0.87 -12.23
N TYR A 541 14.72 -1.97 -11.47
CA TYR A 541 15.98 -2.60 -11.12
C TYR A 541 16.42 -3.58 -12.22
N VAL A 542 17.51 -3.27 -12.91
CA VAL A 542 18.04 -4.12 -13.97
C VAL A 542 18.91 -5.22 -13.37
N LEU A 543 18.52 -6.47 -13.59
CA LEU A 543 19.30 -7.63 -13.19
C LEU A 543 20.40 -7.93 -14.22
N PRO A 544 21.49 -8.62 -13.83
CA PRO A 544 22.45 -9.18 -14.76
C PRO A 544 21.75 -10.10 -15.78
N ASN A 545 22.27 -10.17 -17.01
CA ASN A 545 21.70 -10.97 -18.11
C ASN A 545 21.54 -12.47 -17.76
N GLN A 546 22.29 -12.96 -16.78
CA GLN A 546 22.26 -14.36 -16.36
C GLN A 546 22.24 -14.44 -14.83
N LEU A 547 21.23 -15.13 -14.32
CA LEU A 547 21.12 -15.54 -12.92
C LEU A 547 21.62 -16.99 -12.80
N TYR A 548 22.27 -17.30 -11.69
CA TYR A 548 22.87 -18.61 -11.47
C TYR A 548 22.15 -19.36 -10.35
N ASP A 549 22.06 -20.68 -10.49
CA ASP A 549 21.58 -21.57 -9.43
C ASP A 549 22.81 -22.08 -8.66
N LEU A 550 23.19 -21.33 -7.61
CA LEU A 550 24.42 -21.51 -6.84
C LEU A 550 24.15 -22.26 -5.52
N GLN A 551 25.11 -23.06 -5.08
CA GLN A 551 25.01 -23.95 -3.92
C GLN A 551 25.71 -23.41 -2.67
N PHE A 552 26.73 -22.57 -2.84
CA PHE A 552 27.51 -21.99 -1.75
C PHE A 552 27.09 -20.52 -1.49
N PRO A 553 26.87 -20.14 -0.22
CA PRO A 553 26.43 -18.78 0.12
C PRO A 553 27.33 -17.70 -0.47
N PHE A 554 26.73 -16.76 -1.23
CA PHE A 554 27.45 -15.61 -1.74
C PHE A 554 28.64 -15.94 -2.67
N SER A 555 28.67 -17.12 -3.31
CA SER A 555 29.73 -17.51 -4.26
C SER A 555 30.03 -16.42 -5.29
N TYR A 556 28.99 -15.87 -5.94
CA TYR A 556 29.17 -14.82 -6.94
C TYR A 556 29.79 -13.54 -6.38
N TYR A 557 29.47 -13.18 -5.12
CA TYR A 557 30.09 -12.05 -4.44
C TYR A 557 31.58 -12.29 -4.19
N PHE A 558 31.94 -13.43 -3.61
CA PHE A 558 33.34 -13.78 -3.33
C PHE A 558 34.15 -13.88 -4.61
N MET A 559 33.61 -14.51 -5.65
CA MET A 559 34.28 -14.59 -6.95
C MET A 559 34.61 -13.20 -7.50
N ARG A 560 33.66 -12.25 -7.44
CA ARG A 560 33.92 -10.87 -7.89
C ARG A 560 34.97 -10.17 -7.04
N LYS A 561 34.90 -10.33 -5.72
CA LYS A 561 35.87 -9.70 -4.80
C LYS A 561 37.28 -10.27 -4.95
N ILE A 562 37.42 -11.56 -5.24
CA ILE A 562 38.71 -12.17 -5.57
C ILE A 562 39.19 -11.67 -6.95
N ASP A 563 38.30 -11.59 -7.94
CA ASP A 563 38.61 -11.07 -9.27
C ASP A 563 39.09 -9.60 -9.25
N ASP A 564 38.68 -8.78 -8.28
CA ASP A 564 39.20 -7.40 -8.10
C ASP A 564 40.73 -7.37 -7.86
N PHE A 565 41.32 -8.44 -7.32
CA PHE A 565 42.77 -8.54 -7.11
C PHE A 565 43.55 -9.06 -8.33
N LYS A 566 42.87 -9.51 -9.39
CA LYS A 566 43.51 -10.12 -10.57
C LYS A 566 44.61 -9.25 -11.17
N GLY A 567 44.35 -7.94 -11.30
CA GLY A 567 45.30 -7.00 -11.87
C GLY A 567 46.58 -6.86 -11.05
N ILE A 568 46.45 -6.84 -9.71
CA ILE A 568 47.57 -6.73 -8.78
C ILE A 568 48.42 -8.00 -8.85
N PHE A 569 47.76 -9.16 -8.81
CA PHE A 569 48.42 -10.46 -8.85
C PHE A 569 49.21 -10.67 -10.15
N LEU A 570 48.62 -10.37 -11.31
CA LEU A 570 49.32 -10.52 -12.60
C LEU A 570 50.51 -9.56 -12.73
N ALA A 571 50.37 -8.31 -12.24
CA ALA A 571 51.46 -7.35 -12.25
C ALA A 571 52.63 -7.77 -11.34
N GLU A 572 52.34 -8.39 -10.20
CA GLU A 572 53.35 -8.94 -9.30
C GLU A 572 54.09 -10.13 -9.93
N LEU A 573 53.36 -11.03 -10.59
CA LEU A 573 53.96 -12.14 -11.35
C LEU A 573 54.84 -11.65 -12.51
N ASP A 574 54.39 -10.64 -13.26
CA ASP A 574 55.18 -10.05 -14.35
C ASP A 574 56.46 -9.40 -13.83
N LYS A 575 56.39 -8.73 -12.67
CA LYS A 575 57.57 -8.17 -12.00
C LYS A 575 58.55 -9.26 -11.58
N LEU A 576 58.06 -10.37 -11.03
CA LEU A 576 58.90 -11.51 -10.66
C LEU A 576 59.57 -12.15 -11.87
N LYS A 577 58.88 -12.20 -13.02
CA LYS A 577 59.41 -12.73 -14.29
C LYS A 577 60.47 -11.85 -14.96
N GLN A 578 60.51 -10.55 -14.64
CA GLN A 578 61.54 -9.63 -15.16
C GLN A 578 62.93 -9.93 -14.59
N ASP A 579 62.98 -10.56 -13.41
CA ASP A 579 64.22 -11.03 -12.82
C ASP A 579 64.59 -12.41 -13.37
N LYS A 580 65.69 -12.47 -14.12
CA LYS A 580 66.14 -13.70 -14.79
C LYS A 580 66.56 -14.78 -13.80
N GLU A 581 66.87 -14.45 -12.55
CA GLU A 581 67.21 -15.43 -11.52
C GLU A 581 65.98 -16.20 -11.01
N ASN A 582 64.77 -15.66 -11.23
CA ASN A 582 63.53 -16.28 -10.81
C ASN A 582 62.94 -17.24 -11.84
N CYS A 583 63.48 -17.31 -13.05
CA CYS A 583 62.91 -18.05 -14.18
C CYS A 583 63.74 -19.25 -14.61
N ASP A 584 63.08 -20.35 -14.95
CA ASP A 584 63.70 -21.51 -15.58
C ASP A 584 64.31 -21.10 -16.94
N PRO A 585 65.62 -21.34 -17.16
CA PRO A 585 66.31 -20.98 -18.41
C PRO A 585 65.74 -21.64 -19.68
N SER A 586 65.01 -22.75 -19.53
CA SER A 586 64.52 -23.59 -20.62
C SER A 586 63.07 -23.33 -21.02
N SER A 587 62.21 -22.96 -20.07
CA SER A 587 60.79 -22.65 -20.33
C SER A 587 60.46 -21.16 -20.27
N GLY A 588 61.26 -20.36 -19.56
CA GLY A 588 60.95 -18.96 -19.26
C GLY A 588 59.86 -18.77 -18.21
N ASP A 589 59.43 -19.86 -17.55
CA ASP A 589 58.47 -19.83 -16.44
C ASP A 589 59.19 -19.59 -15.10
N LEU A 590 58.46 -19.13 -14.09
CA LEU A 590 59.02 -18.94 -12.74
C LEU A 590 59.43 -20.29 -12.12
N HIS A 591 60.47 -20.29 -11.29
CA HIS A 591 60.80 -21.44 -10.46
C HIS A 591 59.65 -21.76 -9.49
N MET A 592 59.37 -23.06 -9.29
CA MET A 592 58.23 -23.53 -8.49
C MET A 592 58.18 -22.96 -7.05
N ASN A 593 59.34 -22.69 -6.44
CA ASN A 593 59.43 -22.08 -5.11
C ASN A 593 59.03 -20.59 -5.12
N VAL A 594 59.43 -19.84 -6.14
CA VAL A 594 59.08 -18.41 -6.31
C VAL A 594 57.59 -18.27 -6.60
N GLU A 595 57.03 -19.15 -7.44
CA GLU A 595 55.60 -19.20 -7.74
C GLU A 595 54.78 -19.55 -6.48
N ALA A 596 55.21 -20.54 -5.69
CA ALA A 596 54.56 -20.89 -4.43
C ALA A 596 54.58 -19.73 -3.41
N MET A 597 55.70 -19.02 -3.28
CA MET A 597 55.80 -17.84 -2.40
C MET A 597 54.89 -16.70 -2.85
N ALA A 598 54.81 -16.45 -4.17
CA ALA A 598 53.91 -15.44 -4.72
C ALA A 598 52.44 -15.80 -4.46
N HIS A 599 52.08 -17.08 -4.59
CA HIS A 599 50.74 -17.56 -4.27
C HIS A 599 50.40 -17.45 -2.77
N ASP A 600 51.33 -17.77 -1.87
CA ASP A 600 51.12 -17.64 -0.42
C ASP A 600 51.00 -16.18 0.03
N ALA A 601 51.79 -15.28 -0.56
CA ALA A 601 51.69 -13.84 -0.33
C ALA A 601 50.34 -13.29 -0.83
N PHE A 602 49.92 -13.70 -2.03
CA PHE A 602 48.64 -13.34 -2.61
C PHE A 602 47.46 -13.86 -1.77
N LYS A 603 47.50 -15.13 -1.37
CA LYS A 603 46.52 -15.78 -0.48
C LYS A 603 46.37 -15.02 0.83
N SER A 604 47.49 -14.63 1.44
CA SER A 604 47.50 -13.83 2.67
C SER A 604 46.88 -12.45 2.48
N SER A 605 47.15 -11.80 1.34
CA SER A 605 46.58 -10.49 0.98
C SER A 605 45.06 -10.57 0.79
N VAL A 606 44.57 -11.56 0.04
CA VAL A 606 43.13 -11.76 -0.21
C VAL A 606 42.39 -12.08 1.09
N TYR A 607 42.90 -13.00 1.93
CA TYR A 607 42.24 -13.32 3.20
C TYR A 607 42.32 -12.21 4.24
N SER A 608 43.32 -11.32 4.16
CA SER A 608 43.33 -10.12 5.00
C SER A 608 42.18 -9.17 4.66
N SER A 609 41.77 -9.14 3.38
CA SER A 609 40.66 -8.32 2.89
C SER A 609 39.31 -9.03 2.97
N LEU A 610 39.29 -10.36 2.87
CA LEU A 610 38.10 -11.23 2.90
C LEU A 610 38.20 -12.21 4.08
N SER A 611 38.19 -11.69 5.30
CA SER A 611 38.34 -12.48 6.52
C SER A 611 37.30 -13.57 6.69
N TYR A 612 36.10 -13.39 6.12
CA TYR A 612 35.00 -14.36 6.12
C TYR A 612 35.37 -15.70 5.47
N LEU A 613 36.26 -15.72 4.47
CA LEU A 613 36.68 -16.97 3.81
C LEU A 613 37.71 -17.77 4.62
N ARG A 614 38.17 -17.23 5.77
CA ARG A 614 39.16 -17.88 6.65
C ARG A 614 38.50 -18.76 7.73
N GLU A 615 37.18 -18.76 7.84
CA GLU A 615 36.48 -19.47 8.90
C GLU A 615 36.54 -21.00 8.71
N GLN A 616 37.03 -21.73 9.73
CA GLN A 616 37.13 -23.20 9.74
C GLN A 616 35.79 -23.92 9.49
N MET A 617 34.67 -23.22 9.71
CA MET A 617 33.31 -23.71 9.51
C MET A 617 32.95 -23.94 8.03
N ILE A 618 33.77 -23.43 7.10
CA ILE A 618 33.51 -23.42 5.67
C ILE A 618 34.26 -24.52 4.91
N GLU A 619 35.42 -24.95 5.43
CA GLU A 619 36.28 -25.98 4.83
C GLU A 619 35.53 -27.21 4.29
N PRO A 620 34.58 -27.84 5.04
CA PRO A 620 33.87 -29.03 4.54
C PRO A 620 32.88 -28.73 3.40
N HIS A 621 32.66 -27.47 3.05
CA HIS A 621 31.69 -27.04 2.04
C HIS A 621 32.34 -26.34 0.84
N LEU A 622 33.66 -26.27 0.78
CA LEU A 622 34.40 -25.64 -0.32
C LEU A 622 34.21 -26.36 -1.68
N GLU A 623 33.82 -27.64 -1.68
CA GLU A 623 33.41 -28.32 -2.92
C GLU A 623 32.21 -27.62 -3.59
N LYS A 624 31.27 -27.09 -2.79
CA LYS A 624 30.12 -26.33 -3.32
C LYS A 624 30.58 -25.04 -4.00
N TYR A 625 31.56 -24.34 -3.42
CA TYR A 625 32.16 -23.16 -4.05
C TYR A 625 32.85 -23.49 -5.38
N PHE A 626 33.60 -24.60 -5.43
CA PHE A 626 34.20 -25.07 -6.69
C PHE A 626 33.13 -25.35 -7.75
N ASN A 627 32.05 -26.05 -7.40
CA ASN A 627 30.97 -26.37 -8.32
C ASN A 627 30.25 -25.11 -8.83
N ASP A 628 30.13 -24.07 -8.00
CA ASP A 628 29.61 -22.76 -8.37
C ASP A 628 30.56 -21.99 -9.29
N PHE A 629 31.87 -22.02 -9.00
CA PHE A 629 32.91 -21.43 -9.84
C PHE A 629 32.86 -21.98 -11.26
N VAL A 630 32.81 -23.31 -11.41
CA VAL A 630 32.68 -23.98 -12.72
C VAL A 630 31.41 -23.54 -13.43
N THR A 631 30.29 -23.40 -12.72
CA THR A 631 28.99 -22.98 -13.29
C THR A 631 29.09 -21.58 -13.88
N ILE A 632 29.62 -20.63 -13.11
CA ILE A 632 29.74 -19.23 -13.50
C ILE A 632 30.73 -19.08 -14.67
N VAL A 633 31.87 -19.76 -14.62
CA VAL A 633 32.87 -19.72 -15.69
C VAL A 633 32.34 -20.34 -16.99
N SER A 634 31.70 -21.52 -16.92
CA SER A 634 31.13 -22.18 -18.10
C SER A 634 30.08 -21.31 -18.80
N ALA A 635 29.26 -20.63 -18.01
CA ALA A 635 28.24 -19.71 -18.48
C ALA A 635 28.82 -18.46 -19.15
N ARG A 636 29.85 -17.82 -18.56
CA ARG A 636 30.54 -16.66 -19.15
C ARG A 636 31.16 -16.99 -20.52
N GLU A 637 31.68 -18.20 -20.68
CA GLU A 637 32.35 -18.66 -21.91
C GLU A 637 31.37 -19.20 -22.96
N GLY A 638 30.06 -19.28 -22.67
CA GLY A 638 29.03 -19.74 -23.60
C GLY A 638 29.14 -21.21 -24.01
N LYS A 639 29.77 -22.06 -23.17
CA LYS A 639 30.06 -23.47 -23.49
C LYS A 639 29.31 -24.38 -22.50
N ASN A 640 28.43 -25.23 -23.04
CA ASN A 640 27.45 -26.01 -22.26
C ASN A 640 27.99 -27.23 -21.47
N ASN A 641 29.31 -27.47 -21.39
CA ASN A 641 29.83 -28.69 -20.78
C ASN A 641 30.46 -28.45 -19.40
N ARG A 642 29.62 -28.10 -18.43
CA ARG A 642 30.00 -27.90 -17.01
C ARG A 642 30.75 -29.11 -16.43
N GLU A 643 30.27 -30.32 -16.69
CA GLU A 643 30.85 -31.56 -16.17
C GLU A 643 32.28 -31.78 -16.66
N LEU A 644 32.53 -31.48 -17.95
CA LEU A 644 33.84 -31.61 -18.55
C LEU A 644 34.84 -30.61 -17.96
N LEU A 645 34.42 -29.34 -17.77
CA LEU A 645 35.27 -28.33 -17.15
C LEU A 645 35.60 -28.68 -15.69
N ALA A 646 34.62 -29.19 -14.93
CA ALA A 646 34.84 -29.65 -13.57
C ALA A 646 35.89 -30.78 -13.51
N LEU A 647 35.79 -31.78 -14.40
CA LEU A 647 36.74 -32.89 -14.47
C LEU A 647 38.15 -32.41 -14.83
N LEU A 648 38.28 -31.51 -15.80
CA LEU A 648 39.58 -30.95 -16.20
C LEU A 648 40.25 -30.19 -15.05
N LEU A 649 39.52 -29.32 -14.36
CA LEU A 649 40.06 -28.57 -13.23
C LEU A 649 40.43 -29.49 -12.06
N ARG A 650 39.62 -30.52 -11.77
CA ARG A 650 39.94 -31.55 -10.76
C ARG A 650 41.26 -32.26 -11.07
N GLN A 651 41.50 -32.59 -12.34
CA GLN A 651 42.72 -33.26 -12.79
C GLN A 651 43.96 -32.36 -12.73
N LEU A 652 43.81 -31.08 -13.11
CA LEU A 652 44.93 -30.16 -13.24
C LEU A 652 45.41 -29.58 -11.90
N LEU A 653 44.50 -29.33 -10.96
CA LEU A 653 44.84 -28.77 -9.63
C LEU A 653 45.13 -29.85 -8.58
N GLY A 654 44.53 -31.05 -8.70
CA GLY A 654 44.55 -32.09 -7.67
C GLY A 654 43.58 -31.81 -6.51
N GLU A 655 43.16 -32.86 -5.79
CA GLU A 655 42.05 -32.76 -4.82
C GLU A 655 42.34 -31.84 -3.61
N GLU A 656 43.58 -31.76 -3.12
CA GLU A 656 43.91 -30.92 -1.94
C GLU A 656 43.92 -29.42 -2.25
N LYS A 657 44.32 -29.03 -3.46
CA LYS A 657 44.49 -27.63 -3.89
C LYS A 657 43.22 -27.04 -4.50
N MET A 658 42.30 -27.90 -4.93
CA MET A 658 41.04 -27.54 -5.56
C MET A 658 40.09 -26.76 -4.63
N TYR A 659 40.13 -27.06 -3.33
CA TYR A 659 39.22 -26.47 -2.37
C TYR A 659 39.62 -25.06 -1.93
N ASP A 660 40.81 -24.57 -2.29
CA ASP A 660 41.22 -23.20 -2.02
C ASP A 660 40.65 -22.24 -3.08
N PRO A 661 39.70 -21.34 -2.72
CA PRO A 661 39.10 -20.40 -3.67
C PRO A 661 40.13 -19.48 -4.32
N VAL A 662 41.16 -19.05 -3.59
CA VAL A 662 42.15 -18.09 -4.08
C VAL A 662 43.06 -18.74 -5.10
N LEU A 663 43.53 -19.95 -4.79
CA LEU A 663 44.37 -20.73 -5.70
C LEU A 663 43.61 -21.12 -6.97
N LEU A 664 42.33 -21.49 -6.85
CA LEU A 664 41.46 -21.81 -7.97
C LEU A 664 41.34 -20.65 -8.97
N HIS A 665 41.12 -19.43 -8.47
CA HIS A 665 41.06 -18.23 -9.30
C HIS A 665 42.42 -17.90 -9.93
N ALA A 666 43.50 -17.93 -9.16
CA ALA A 666 44.86 -17.67 -9.65
C ALA A 666 45.23 -18.62 -10.79
N TYR A 667 44.96 -19.92 -10.61
CA TYR A 667 45.21 -20.93 -11.63
C TYR A 667 44.38 -20.69 -12.90
N TRP A 668 43.11 -20.34 -12.75
CA TRP A 668 42.25 -20.01 -13.89
C TRP A 668 42.76 -18.79 -14.65
N TRP A 669 43.20 -17.72 -13.97
CA TRP A 669 43.69 -16.51 -14.65
C TRP A 669 44.92 -16.77 -15.50
N ILE A 670 45.83 -17.63 -15.03
CA ILE A 670 47.06 -18.01 -15.76
C ILE A 670 46.73 -18.95 -16.93
N ASN A 671 45.87 -19.95 -16.68
CA ASN A 671 45.69 -21.10 -17.58
C ASN A 671 44.36 -21.12 -18.36
N SER A 672 43.52 -20.09 -18.27
CA SER A 672 42.19 -20.07 -18.93
C SER A 672 42.24 -20.42 -20.41
N SER A 673 43.21 -19.87 -21.16
CA SER A 673 43.34 -20.12 -22.60
C SER A 673 43.73 -21.57 -22.94
N THR A 674 44.60 -22.20 -22.16
CA THR A 674 45.00 -23.60 -22.31
C THR A 674 43.85 -24.51 -21.90
N ILE A 675 43.23 -24.28 -20.74
CA ILE A 675 42.08 -25.07 -20.25
C ILE A 675 40.91 -25.02 -21.23
N LEU A 676 40.59 -23.86 -21.81
CA LEU A 676 39.52 -23.74 -22.80
C LEU A 676 39.84 -24.45 -24.12
N THR A 677 41.13 -24.55 -24.47
CA THR A 677 41.61 -25.30 -25.63
C THR A 677 41.53 -26.80 -25.37
N ASP A 678 41.97 -27.26 -24.20
CA ASP A 678 41.86 -28.65 -23.75
C ASP A 678 40.40 -29.09 -23.68
N MET A 679 39.51 -28.22 -23.19
CA MET A 679 38.08 -28.50 -23.15
C MET A 679 37.49 -28.65 -24.55
N GLN A 680 37.90 -27.83 -25.52
CA GLN A 680 37.46 -27.97 -26.92
C GLN A 680 37.97 -29.27 -27.56
N LEU A 681 39.20 -29.67 -27.24
CA LEU A 681 39.77 -30.94 -27.69
C LEU A 681 39.04 -32.13 -27.05
N ALA A 682 38.81 -32.09 -25.73
CA ALA A 682 38.11 -33.14 -24.99
C ALA A 682 36.62 -33.27 -25.39
N GLN A 683 35.97 -32.18 -25.82
CA GLN A 683 34.62 -32.23 -26.40
C GLN A 683 34.54 -33.12 -27.65
N MET A 684 35.62 -33.23 -28.41
CA MET A 684 35.66 -34.06 -29.61
C MET A 684 35.76 -35.56 -29.29
N CYS A 685 36.07 -35.92 -28.04
CA CYS A 685 36.14 -37.31 -27.59
C CYS A 685 35.82 -37.42 -26.08
N PRO A 686 34.53 -37.49 -25.71
CA PRO A 686 34.10 -37.45 -24.31
C PRO A 686 34.61 -38.62 -23.44
N SER A 687 35.01 -39.75 -24.04
CA SER A 687 35.50 -40.93 -23.32
C SER A 687 36.92 -40.77 -22.75
N ILE A 688 37.76 -39.93 -23.38
CA ILE A 688 39.18 -39.79 -23.02
C ILE A 688 39.40 -39.26 -21.59
N VAL A 689 38.51 -38.41 -21.09
CA VAL A 689 38.66 -37.82 -19.75
C VAL A 689 38.45 -38.85 -18.64
N LYS A 690 37.58 -39.86 -18.86
CA LYS A 690 37.40 -41.00 -17.95
C LYS A 690 38.52 -42.03 -18.08
N ASP A 691 39.06 -42.20 -19.28
CA ASP A 691 40.15 -43.15 -19.52
C ASP A 691 41.48 -42.70 -18.86
N PHE A 692 41.73 -41.39 -18.79
CA PHE A 692 42.89 -40.82 -18.08
C PHE A 692 42.93 -41.18 -16.59
N THR A 693 41.77 -41.24 -15.93
CA THR A 693 41.67 -41.60 -14.50
C THR A 693 42.02 -43.07 -14.24
N SER A 694 41.76 -43.95 -15.21
CA SER A 694 42.03 -45.38 -15.11
C SER A 694 43.47 -45.77 -15.45
N ARG A 695 44.14 -44.97 -16.30
CA ARG A 695 45.50 -45.19 -16.78
C ARG A 695 46.42 -44.13 -16.19
N GLY A 696 46.86 -44.33 -14.95
CA GLY A 696 47.85 -43.45 -14.31
C GLY A 696 49.09 -43.30 -15.19
N SER A 697 49.24 -42.16 -15.86
CA SER A 697 50.29 -41.93 -16.85
C SER A 697 51.29 -40.87 -16.37
N ARG A 698 52.58 -41.08 -16.66
CA ARG A 698 53.70 -40.17 -16.36
C ARG A 698 53.75 -38.92 -17.28
N SER A 699 52.75 -38.72 -18.13
CA SER A 699 52.64 -37.61 -19.09
C SER A 699 51.69 -36.53 -18.60
N THR A 700 51.88 -35.29 -19.04
CA THR A 700 50.94 -34.20 -18.74
C THR A 700 49.58 -34.47 -19.41
N PHE A 701 48.49 -33.99 -18.80
CA PHE A 701 47.14 -34.19 -19.35
C PHE A 701 47.02 -33.69 -20.81
N GLU A 702 47.67 -32.57 -21.13
CA GLU A 702 47.76 -32.02 -22.49
C GLU A 702 48.36 -33.02 -23.49
N GLU A 703 49.46 -33.70 -23.11
CA GLU A 703 50.13 -34.67 -23.97
C GLU A 703 49.30 -35.94 -24.17
N PHE A 704 48.66 -36.42 -23.11
CA PHE A 704 47.76 -37.56 -23.15
C PHE A 704 46.54 -37.28 -24.06
N LEU A 705 45.91 -36.12 -23.88
CA LEU A 705 44.74 -35.71 -24.66
C LEU A 705 45.06 -35.62 -26.15
N VAL A 706 46.18 -34.97 -26.51
CA VAL A 706 46.59 -34.86 -27.92
C VAL A 706 46.97 -36.23 -28.51
N HIS A 707 47.60 -37.10 -27.73
CA HIS A 707 47.94 -38.46 -28.18
C HIS A 707 46.70 -39.31 -28.47
N GLU A 708 45.75 -39.38 -27.53
CA GLU A 708 44.54 -40.20 -27.68
C GLU A 708 43.60 -39.66 -28.78
N ILE A 709 43.43 -38.34 -28.89
CA ILE A 709 42.66 -37.73 -29.99
C ILE A 709 43.33 -38.04 -31.34
N THR A 710 44.66 -37.97 -31.41
CA THR A 710 45.40 -38.33 -32.62
C THR A 710 45.15 -39.79 -33.00
N THR A 711 45.30 -40.71 -32.05
CA THR A 711 45.10 -42.16 -32.27
C THR A 711 43.67 -42.45 -32.71
N MET A 712 42.67 -41.79 -32.09
CA MET A 712 41.27 -41.89 -32.50
C MET A 712 41.04 -41.37 -33.93
N MET A 713 41.63 -40.22 -34.29
CA MET A 713 41.50 -39.66 -35.64
C MET A 713 42.18 -40.54 -36.69
N LEU A 714 43.33 -41.15 -36.37
CA LEU A 714 44.00 -42.10 -37.26
C LEU A 714 43.17 -43.38 -37.42
N ASN A 715 42.61 -43.92 -36.33
CA ASN A 715 41.74 -45.10 -36.37
C ASN A 715 40.43 -44.85 -37.14
N LYS A 716 39.89 -43.62 -37.14
CA LYS A 716 38.71 -43.27 -37.96
C LYS A 716 38.96 -43.41 -39.47
N ILE A 717 40.20 -43.22 -39.93
CA ILE A 717 40.60 -43.45 -41.33
C ILE A 717 41.04 -44.89 -41.56
N CYS A 718 41.80 -45.48 -40.64
CA CYS A 718 42.39 -46.81 -40.83
C CYS A 718 41.44 -47.98 -40.47
N GLY A 719 40.38 -47.73 -39.70
CA GLY A 719 39.60 -48.77 -39.02
C GLY A 719 38.24 -49.13 -39.64
N LYS A 720 37.93 -48.66 -40.86
CA LYS A 720 36.77 -49.15 -41.62
C LYS A 720 37.28 -49.91 -42.85
N ASP A 721 36.72 -51.09 -43.08
CA ASP A 721 36.96 -51.90 -44.27
C ASP A 721 36.98 -50.98 -45.51
N VAL A 722 38.07 -51.09 -46.28
CA VAL A 722 38.53 -50.15 -47.32
C VAL A 722 37.53 -49.96 -48.49
N GLU A 723 36.34 -50.55 -48.42
CA GLU A 723 35.34 -50.56 -49.49
C GLU A 723 34.17 -49.55 -49.33
N GLY A 724 34.24 -48.56 -48.45
CA GLY A 724 33.07 -47.68 -48.22
C GLY A 724 33.27 -46.26 -47.70
N ILE A 725 34.45 -45.64 -47.86
CA ILE A 725 34.65 -44.25 -47.44
C ILE A 725 34.23 -43.29 -48.58
N ASN A 726 33.10 -42.60 -48.41
CA ASN A 726 32.66 -41.58 -49.38
C ASN A 726 33.45 -40.27 -49.22
N SER A 727 33.60 -39.50 -50.30
CA SER A 727 34.32 -38.20 -50.32
C SER A 727 33.86 -37.23 -49.21
N HIS A 728 32.56 -37.24 -48.89
CA HIS A 728 32.00 -36.44 -47.82
C HIS A 728 32.57 -36.78 -46.43
N GLN A 729 32.89 -38.05 -46.16
CA GLN A 729 33.47 -38.49 -44.89
C GLN A 729 34.94 -38.08 -44.77
N ILE A 730 35.67 -38.09 -45.89
CA ILE A 730 37.06 -37.58 -45.97
C ILE A 730 37.07 -36.07 -45.73
N ASP A 731 36.15 -35.32 -46.36
CA ASP A 731 36.01 -33.87 -46.15
C ASP A 731 35.64 -33.52 -44.70
N MET A 732 34.75 -34.32 -44.08
CA MET A 732 34.42 -34.15 -42.65
C MET A 732 35.62 -34.45 -41.75
N TRP A 733 36.37 -35.53 -42.03
CA TRP A 733 37.58 -35.86 -41.28
C TRP A 733 38.65 -34.78 -41.41
N LEU A 734 38.90 -34.26 -42.62
CA LEU A 734 39.84 -33.16 -42.85
C LEU A 734 39.43 -31.90 -42.06
N ARG A 735 38.14 -31.58 -41.99
CA ARG A 735 37.65 -30.46 -41.16
C ARG A 735 37.87 -30.71 -39.67
N GLU A 736 37.65 -31.93 -39.18
CA GLU A 736 37.88 -32.30 -37.77
C GLU A 736 39.37 -32.27 -37.43
N VAL A 737 40.24 -32.83 -38.26
CA VAL A 737 41.69 -32.87 -38.04
C VAL A 737 42.33 -31.49 -38.14
N ASN A 738 41.90 -30.65 -39.09
CA ASN A 738 42.36 -29.26 -39.14
C ASN A 738 41.98 -28.49 -37.85
N LYS A 739 40.82 -28.78 -37.25
CA LYS A 739 40.47 -28.22 -35.93
C LYS A 739 41.40 -28.74 -34.83
N VAL A 740 41.66 -30.06 -34.76
CA VAL A 740 42.63 -30.64 -33.80
C VAL A 740 43.99 -30.00 -33.95
N LEU A 741 44.54 -29.94 -35.16
CA LEU A 741 45.86 -29.37 -35.41
C LEU A 741 45.94 -27.88 -35.04
N THR A 742 44.86 -27.13 -35.27
CA THR A 742 44.77 -25.72 -34.87
C THR A 742 44.74 -25.56 -33.36
N PHE A 743 43.96 -26.38 -32.64
CA PHE A 743 43.87 -26.31 -31.18
C PHE A 743 45.12 -26.84 -30.50
N SER A 744 45.59 -28.03 -30.87
CA SER A 744 46.84 -28.59 -30.36
C SER A 744 48.05 -27.71 -30.71
N GLY A 745 48.05 -27.03 -31.86
CA GLY A 745 49.09 -26.06 -32.21
C GLY A 745 49.18 -24.83 -31.31
N LYS A 746 48.12 -24.51 -30.54
CA LYS A 746 48.14 -23.42 -29.54
C LYS A 746 48.82 -23.83 -28.24
N LEU A 747 48.93 -25.13 -27.95
CA LEU A 747 49.60 -25.66 -26.77
C LEU A 747 51.11 -25.80 -27.09
N GLN A 748 51.96 -25.01 -26.46
CA GLN A 748 53.38 -24.95 -26.81
C GLN A 748 54.12 -26.28 -26.56
N LYS A 749 53.71 -27.03 -25.53
CA LYS A 749 54.32 -28.31 -25.14
C LYS A 749 53.98 -29.45 -26.10
N THR A 750 52.82 -29.41 -26.75
CA THR A 750 52.32 -30.50 -27.61
C THR A 750 52.88 -30.46 -29.04
N ARG A 751 53.45 -29.31 -29.49
CA ARG A 751 54.08 -29.16 -30.81
C ARG A 751 55.23 -30.15 -31.05
N LYS A 752 55.89 -30.59 -29.98
CA LYS A 752 57.02 -31.54 -30.02
C LYS A 752 56.59 -33.00 -29.94
N LEU A 753 55.29 -33.29 -29.76
CA LEU A 753 54.81 -34.66 -29.63
C LEU A 753 54.89 -35.42 -30.97
N PRO A 754 55.43 -36.65 -30.97
CA PRO A 754 55.46 -37.50 -32.18
C PRO A 754 54.07 -37.75 -32.77
N SER A 755 53.05 -37.91 -31.92
CA SER A 755 51.65 -38.08 -32.35
C SER A 755 51.13 -36.86 -33.10
N PHE A 756 51.37 -35.65 -32.59
CA PHE A 756 50.97 -34.41 -33.26
C PHE A 756 51.63 -34.26 -34.65
N GLN A 757 52.92 -34.59 -34.76
CA GLN A 757 53.64 -34.57 -36.03
C GLN A 757 53.09 -35.62 -37.02
N LEU A 758 52.76 -36.82 -36.53
CA LEU A 758 52.15 -37.88 -37.34
C LEU A 758 50.78 -37.45 -37.89
N LEU A 759 49.91 -36.86 -37.05
CA LEU A 759 48.61 -36.37 -37.47
C LEU A 759 48.73 -35.28 -38.55
N ARG A 760 49.72 -34.39 -38.42
CA ARG A 760 49.99 -33.34 -39.41
C ARG A 760 50.41 -33.93 -40.76
N ILE A 761 51.32 -34.90 -40.77
CA ILE A 761 51.76 -35.59 -41.99
C ILE A 761 50.57 -36.30 -42.65
N CYS A 762 49.77 -37.04 -41.88
CA CYS A 762 48.58 -37.72 -42.40
C CYS A 762 47.55 -36.73 -42.98
N ASN A 763 47.32 -35.59 -42.33
CA ASN A 763 46.43 -34.54 -42.84
C ASN A 763 46.92 -33.96 -44.18
N GLU A 764 48.22 -33.68 -44.31
CA GLU A 764 48.82 -33.18 -45.55
C GLU A 764 48.73 -34.21 -46.70
N LEU A 765 48.91 -35.51 -46.40
CA LEU A 765 48.80 -36.59 -47.39
C LEU A 765 47.35 -36.83 -47.86
N VAL A 766 46.37 -36.77 -46.95
CA VAL A 766 44.95 -36.91 -47.30
C VAL A 766 44.44 -35.65 -48.03
N ALA A 767 44.86 -34.45 -47.63
CA ALA A 767 44.47 -33.20 -48.30
C ALA A 767 45.04 -33.07 -49.73
N SER A 768 46.21 -33.66 -49.99
CA SER A 768 46.84 -33.69 -51.32
C SER A 768 46.30 -34.77 -52.26
N LYS A 769 45.32 -35.59 -51.81
CA LYS A 769 44.81 -36.78 -52.52
C LYS A 769 45.90 -37.79 -52.89
N SER A 770 47.00 -37.80 -52.13
CA SER A 770 48.17 -38.65 -52.39
C SER A 770 48.04 -40.05 -51.82
N ILE A 771 46.97 -40.30 -51.05
CA ILE A 771 46.57 -41.62 -50.55
C ILE A 771 45.25 -41.97 -51.27
N PRO A 772 45.13 -43.16 -51.90
CA PRO A 772 43.91 -43.60 -52.57
C PRO A 772 42.69 -43.65 -51.65
#